data_AF-D8IDP2-F1
#
_entry.id   AF-D8IDP2-F1
#
_cell.length_a   1.000
_cell.length_b   1.000
_cell.length_c   1.000
_cell.angle_alpha   90.00
_cell.angle_beta   90.00
_cell.angle_gamma   90.00
#
_symmetry.space_group_name_H-M   'P 1'
#
loop_
_entity.id
_entity.type
_entity.pdbx_description
1 polymer ?
#
loop_
_entity_poly.entity_id
_entity_poly.type
_entity_poly.pdbx_seq_one_letter_code
_entity_poly.pdbx_strand_id
1 'polypeptide(L)'
;MVFLIYSINVNENLYINNYINNTLNEIIKIDDNIYSLNNSIKNDLNIYNRVINNVYSNRYTQNRDILKTEIENRLSYIDRVLKNNYKAIYINIDREFLDSNLAYSISITKNASSNDNAYTLRTADSLTTHPILENNTTRRDFYISIIANDRNNINISAHYPITLNDIQAGYIISDININNYYSNMITNTSISDLSYIYYNFNTKEVLLSSEQGNMLENANTVLRRKSADLIKYLNEFESQLDNKSFYVTPILNINGNRTMVIMYYMKDLNISAVYYKDLTSIIKSSAIEREISIILSIVIIIFLVVSATYLYIIRQLFKPIDSATESAKGLIGGKGDLRKRIYSKNNDEIGVLVYNFNLFLNGLDDIIGNLKTESNNVFNEIKLIDRAIESNAQMVNDQSASITENIASVNNIINSIKNVTNSSEQQKHAFSSASIAVEELLQTIYKISDNMEKQASAVEQTSSSIEEMISNITSVAKSISKAHSFSKKLLIDAHDGGDMVDEVIEAVRGIEESSDQIKEIVNVIQGIAEQTNLLAMNAAIEAAHAGEQGRGFSVVADEIRLLAEHTADNTKTITNIIKTITKRIDETVELANNSGKSLENILDMSENTSRVVAEINTANSELEIGGRDILETIKHLNNITMGVKENVREQINSGDVVDSQITLLDQINKEVAEIIEANSVGATEVVSTMAFLNELSVKTAKSNHEFFMVTSKLSESFNKFQSLMSGFITNVDNVEEKSDDIILNLDTEEFDTNDIDINKINETENKIDVEIKELEEELSNTEQNGFSKEDKVLEILKEDFKNPDMFY
;
A
#
# COMPACT_ATOMS: atom_id res chain seq x y z
N MET A 1 -13.83 86.47 -28.13
CA MET A 1 -15.05 85.78 -27.63
C MET A 1 -15.12 84.32 -28.09
N VAL A 2 -14.99 84.02 -29.40
CA VAL A 2 -14.95 82.63 -29.92
C VAL A 2 -13.82 81.78 -29.31
N PHE A 3 -12.63 82.34 -29.08
CA PHE A 3 -11.49 81.62 -28.47
C PHE A 3 -11.61 81.40 -26.95
N LEU A 4 -12.42 82.20 -26.25
CA LEU A 4 -12.63 82.12 -24.79
C LEU A 4 -13.79 81.19 -24.43
N ILE A 5 -14.81 81.12 -25.31
CA ILE A 5 -15.85 80.08 -25.27
C ILE A 5 -15.24 78.71 -25.63
N TYR A 6 -14.21 78.67 -26.48
CA TYR A 6 -13.50 77.44 -26.83
C TYR A 6 -12.63 76.93 -25.67
N SER A 7 -11.92 77.79 -24.92
CA SER A 7 -11.05 77.36 -23.81
C SER A 7 -11.78 77.00 -22.52
N ILE A 8 -12.93 77.63 -22.21
CA ILE A 8 -13.79 77.23 -21.07
C ILE A 8 -14.48 75.89 -21.35
N ASN A 9 -14.97 75.66 -22.58
CA ASN A 9 -15.53 74.36 -22.98
C ASN A 9 -14.49 73.23 -23.00
N VAL A 10 -13.20 73.52 -23.24
CA VAL A 10 -12.15 72.48 -23.31
C VAL A 10 -11.74 71.98 -21.92
N ASN A 11 -11.64 72.85 -20.90
CA ASN A 11 -11.31 72.43 -19.53
C ASN A 11 -12.48 71.75 -18.80
N GLU A 12 -13.72 72.18 -19.05
CA GLU A 12 -14.91 71.51 -18.50
C GLU A 12 -15.04 70.09 -19.06
N ASN A 13 -14.81 69.90 -20.38
CA ASN A 13 -14.81 68.58 -20.99
C ASN A 13 -13.65 67.69 -20.50
N LEU A 14 -12.47 68.23 -20.20
CA LEU A 14 -11.32 67.44 -19.71
C LEU A 14 -11.53 66.92 -18.28
N TYR A 15 -12.09 67.75 -17.39
CA TYR A 15 -12.44 67.35 -16.01
C TYR A 15 -13.58 66.33 -16.01
N ILE A 16 -14.60 66.56 -16.83
CA ILE A 16 -15.72 65.62 -16.99
C ILE A 16 -15.22 64.29 -17.59
N ASN A 17 -14.34 64.32 -18.58
CA ASN A 17 -13.77 63.10 -19.18
C ASN A 17 -12.86 62.31 -18.22
N ASN A 18 -12.03 62.96 -17.40
CA ASN A 18 -11.23 62.27 -16.39
C ASN A 18 -12.10 61.68 -15.28
N TYR A 19 -13.15 62.40 -14.85
CA TYR A 19 -14.12 61.88 -13.90
C TYR A 19 -14.88 60.68 -14.48
N ILE A 20 -15.35 60.77 -15.74
CA ILE A 20 -15.93 59.65 -16.48
C ILE A 20 -14.99 58.44 -16.49
N ASN A 21 -13.73 58.63 -16.88
CA ASN A 21 -12.77 57.53 -17.03
C ASN A 21 -12.44 56.87 -15.69
N ASN A 22 -12.27 57.65 -14.61
CA ASN A 22 -12.02 57.09 -13.29
C ASN A 22 -13.23 56.35 -12.73
N THR A 23 -14.42 56.95 -12.82
CA THR A 23 -15.68 56.30 -12.42
C THR A 23 -15.92 55.03 -13.23
N LEU A 24 -15.69 55.06 -14.55
CA LEU A 24 -15.85 53.90 -15.42
C LEU A 24 -14.82 52.81 -15.12
N ASN A 25 -13.56 53.15 -14.86
CA ASN A 25 -12.54 52.18 -14.45
C ASN A 25 -12.87 51.51 -13.11
N GLU A 26 -13.46 52.24 -12.17
CA GLU A 26 -13.95 51.65 -10.92
C GLU A 26 -15.17 50.74 -11.15
N ILE A 27 -16.13 51.14 -12.00
CA ILE A 27 -17.27 50.29 -12.38
C ILE A 27 -16.79 49.01 -13.10
N ILE A 28 -15.79 49.11 -13.98
CA ILE A 28 -15.18 47.95 -14.66
C ILE A 28 -14.47 47.04 -13.65
N LYS A 29 -13.70 47.59 -12.71
CA LYS A 29 -13.09 46.78 -11.63
C LYS A 29 -14.13 46.05 -10.78
N ILE A 30 -15.27 46.68 -10.54
CA ILE A 30 -16.40 46.07 -9.84
C ILE A 30 -16.99 44.91 -10.68
N ASP A 31 -17.20 45.12 -11.97
CA ASP A 31 -17.67 44.08 -12.91
C ASP A 31 -16.67 42.91 -13.02
N ASP A 32 -15.37 43.19 -13.10
CA ASP A 32 -14.31 42.17 -13.11
C ASP A 32 -14.26 41.36 -11.80
N ASN A 33 -14.44 42.01 -10.65
CA ASN A 33 -14.54 41.33 -9.36
C ASN A 33 -15.78 40.45 -9.27
N ILE A 34 -16.90 40.90 -9.83
CA ILE A 34 -18.14 40.10 -9.94
C ILE A 34 -17.91 38.92 -10.89
N TYR A 35 -17.23 39.10 -12.02
CA TYR A 35 -16.88 38.02 -12.94
C TYR A 35 -15.97 36.97 -12.30
N SER A 36 -14.95 37.41 -11.55
CA SER A 36 -14.07 36.53 -10.77
C SER A 36 -14.84 35.75 -9.70
N LEU A 37 -15.73 36.43 -8.95
CA LEU A 37 -16.61 35.79 -7.98
C LEU A 37 -17.56 34.78 -8.66
N ASN A 38 -18.12 35.12 -9.81
CA ASN A 38 -19.01 34.26 -10.58
C ASN A 38 -18.30 32.97 -11.03
N ASN A 39 -17.07 33.08 -11.53
CA ASN A 39 -16.24 31.93 -11.89
C ASN A 39 -15.84 31.08 -10.68
N SER A 40 -15.53 31.72 -9.55
CA SER A 40 -15.26 31.00 -8.29
C SER A 40 -16.47 30.18 -7.85
N ILE A 41 -17.67 30.78 -7.85
CA ILE A 41 -18.91 30.10 -7.49
C ILE A 41 -19.20 28.95 -8.47
N LYS A 42 -19.02 29.17 -9.77
CA LYS A 42 -19.19 28.13 -10.80
C LYS A 42 -18.28 26.93 -10.56
N ASN A 43 -17.01 27.17 -10.21
CA ASN A 43 -16.05 26.11 -9.92
C ASN A 43 -16.42 25.34 -8.64
N ASP A 44 -16.81 26.05 -7.58
CA ASP A 44 -17.28 25.43 -6.35
C ASP A 44 -18.50 24.55 -6.60
N LEU A 45 -19.55 25.07 -7.24
CA LEU A 45 -20.77 24.31 -7.53
C LEU A 45 -20.53 23.12 -8.47
N ASN A 46 -19.51 23.17 -9.34
CA ASN A 46 -19.08 22.01 -10.11
C ASN A 46 -18.54 20.88 -9.22
N ILE A 47 -17.84 21.20 -8.11
CA ILE A 47 -17.37 20.19 -7.14
C ILE A 47 -18.58 19.51 -6.47
N TYR A 48 -19.60 20.28 -6.06
CA TYR A 48 -20.85 19.71 -5.54
C TYR A 48 -21.53 18.81 -6.60
N ASN A 49 -21.58 19.23 -7.86
CA ASN A 49 -22.15 18.44 -8.96
C ASN A 49 -21.40 17.12 -9.18
N ARG A 50 -20.06 17.11 -9.15
CA ARG A 50 -19.26 15.88 -9.29
C ARG A 50 -19.53 14.88 -8.18
N VAL A 51 -19.74 15.35 -6.95
CA VAL A 51 -20.07 14.48 -5.82
C VAL A 51 -21.47 13.91 -5.93
N ILE A 52 -22.46 14.72 -6.31
CA ILE A 52 -23.83 14.26 -6.57
C ILE A 52 -23.82 13.20 -7.68
N ASN A 53 -23.19 13.49 -8.82
CA ASN A 53 -23.09 12.56 -9.93
C ASN A 53 -22.40 11.24 -9.55
N ASN A 54 -21.35 11.29 -8.72
CA ASN A 54 -20.67 10.08 -8.24
C ASN A 54 -21.58 9.22 -7.34
N VAL A 55 -22.34 9.84 -6.45
CA VAL A 55 -23.28 9.13 -5.57
C VAL A 55 -24.39 8.47 -6.40
N TYR A 56 -24.93 9.18 -7.39
CA TYR A 56 -25.97 8.63 -8.28
C TYR A 56 -25.44 7.60 -9.29
N SER A 57 -24.19 7.71 -9.75
CA SER A 57 -23.61 6.76 -10.72
C SER A 57 -23.19 5.43 -10.09
N ASN A 58 -22.85 5.42 -8.79
CA ASN A 58 -22.19 4.25 -8.19
C ASN A 58 -23.13 3.21 -7.57
N ARG A 59 -24.34 3.53 -7.08
CA ARG A 59 -25.26 2.52 -6.51
C ARG A 59 -26.73 2.99 -6.54
N TYR A 60 -27.62 2.18 -7.13
CA TYR A 60 -29.07 2.30 -6.92
C TYR A 60 -29.42 1.90 -5.49
N THR A 61 -29.36 2.83 -4.53
CA THR A 61 -29.85 2.59 -3.16
C THR A 61 -31.33 2.96 -3.07
N GLN A 62 -32.20 1.95 -2.99
CA GLN A 62 -33.66 2.12 -2.79
C GLN A 62 -34.05 2.66 -1.38
N ASN A 63 -33.08 3.08 -0.56
CA ASN A 63 -33.31 3.54 0.81
C ASN A 63 -32.93 5.02 0.95
N ARG A 64 -33.95 5.86 1.17
CA ARG A 64 -33.86 7.32 1.27
C ARG A 64 -32.90 7.77 2.38
N ASP A 65 -32.90 7.10 3.53
CA ASP A 65 -32.11 7.54 4.67
C ASP A 65 -30.61 7.24 4.47
N ILE A 66 -30.28 6.18 3.74
CA ILE A 66 -28.89 5.86 3.36
C ILE A 66 -28.36 6.86 2.32
N LEU A 67 -29.17 7.18 1.30
CA LEU A 67 -28.79 8.18 0.29
C LEU A 67 -28.60 9.56 0.95
N LYS A 68 -29.47 9.92 1.89
CA LYS A 68 -29.34 11.14 2.70
C LYS A 68 -28.00 11.16 3.44
N THR A 69 -27.70 10.15 4.26
CA THR A 69 -26.46 10.12 5.06
C THR A 69 -25.19 10.15 4.21
N GLU A 70 -25.18 9.46 3.06
CA GLU A 70 -24.00 9.44 2.18
C GLU A 70 -23.75 10.80 1.52
N ILE A 71 -24.81 11.48 1.07
CA ILE A 71 -24.71 12.82 0.50
C ILE A 71 -24.32 13.81 1.61
N GLU A 72 -24.93 13.76 2.80
CA GLU A 72 -24.62 14.64 3.92
C GLU A 72 -23.16 14.53 4.38
N ASN A 73 -22.62 13.32 4.49
CA ASN A 73 -21.23 13.10 4.90
C ASN A 73 -20.24 13.68 3.88
N ARG A 74 -20.47 13.43 2.58
CA ARG A 74 -19.59 13.91 1.52
C ARG A 74 -19.67 15.41 1.34
N LEU A 75 -20.86 16.00 1.41
CA LEU A 75 -21.05 17.44 1.32
C LEU A 75 -20.48 18.17 2.55
N SER A 76 -20.60 17.60 3.75
CA SER A 76 -20.00 18.14 4.97
C SER A 76 -18.47 18.15 4.92
N TYR A 77 -17.86 17.16 4.26
CA TYR A 77 -16.41 17.14 4.02
C TYR A 77 -15.99 18.24 3.04
N ILE A 78 -16.70 18.38 1.90
CA ILE A 78 -16.44 19.44 0.92
C ILE A 78 -16.54 20.83 1.55
N ASP A 79 -17.58 21.08 2.35
CA ASP A 79 -17.77 22.36 3.03
C ASP A 79 -16.59 22.73 3.94
N ARG A 80 -15.99 21.74 4.62
CA ARG A 80 -14.83 21.94 5.49
C ARG A 80 -13.57 22.28 4.69
N VAL A 81 -13.42 21.69 3.51
CA VAL A 81 -12.28 21.91 2.62
C VAL A 81 -12.39 23.26 1.90
N LEU A 82 -13.58 23.62 1.42
CA LEU A 82 -13.76 24.85 0.64
C LEU A 82 -13.86 26.12 1.50
N LYS A 83 -14.12 26.01 2.83
CA LYS A 83 -14.30 27.16 3.74
C LYS A 83 -15.32 28.21 3.24
N ASN A 84 -16.36 27.75 2.54
CA ASN A 84 -17.24 28.64 1.80
C ASN A 84 -18.28 29.36 2.67
N ASN A 85 -18.44 30.67 2.45
CA ASN A 85 -19.41 31.56 3.12
C ASN A 85 -20.79 31.59 2.41
N TYR A 86 -21.25 30.46 1.86
CA TYR A 86 -22.59 30.40 1.25
C TYR A 86 -23.67 30.51 2.33
N LYS A 87 -24.64 31.42 2.13
CA LYS A 87 -25.74 31.64 3.08
C LYS A 87 -26.67 30.43 3.12
N ALA A 88 -26.91 29.83 1.96
CA ALA A 88 -27.59 28.56 1.84
C ALA A 88 -27.20 27.87 0.53
N ILE A 89 -27.22 26.53 0.53
CA ILE A 89 -27.11 25.71 -0.68
C ILE A 89 -28.37 24.84 -0.76
N TYR A 90 -29.00 24.82 -1.92
CA TYR A 90 -30.18 24.03 -2.26
C TYR A 90 -29.85 23.13 -3.44
N ILE A 91 -29.91 21.82 -3.27
CA ILE A 91 -29.76 20.88 -4.38
C ILE A 91 -31.13 20.37 -4.75
N ASN A 92 -31.64 20.71 -5.93
CA ASN A 92 -32.96 20.32 -6.41
C ASN A 92 -32.81 19.37 -7.61
N ILE A 93 -33.40 18.17 -7.52
CA ILE A 93 -33.43 17.16 -8.59
C ILE A 93 -34.89 16.91 -9.00
N ASP A 94 -35.14 16.93 -10.31
CA ASP A 94 -36.45 16.80 -10.94
C ASP A 94 -36.97 15.34 -10.88
N ARG A 95 -38.30 15.22 -10.80
CA ARG A 95 -39.02 13.95 -10.62
C ARG A 95 -38.65 12.87 -11.65
N GLU A 96 -38.43 13.24 -12.90
CA GLU A 96 -38.24 12.30 -14.01
C GLU A 96 -36.93 11.50 -13.91
N PHE A 97 -36.00 11.94 -13.07
CA PHE A 97 -34.71 11.29 -12.82
C PHE A 97 -34.67 10.51 -11.50
N LEU A 98 -35.80 10.42 -10.80
CA LEU A 98 -35.93 9.70 -9.53
C LEU A 98 -36.80 8.45 -9.73
N ASP A 99 -36.24 7.28 -9.43
CA ASP A 99 -36.97 6.01 -9.54
C ASP A 99 -38.14 5.94 -8.54
N SER A 100 -39.25 5.41 -9.05
CA SER A 100 -40.62 5.43 -8.51
C SER A 100 -40.81 5.27 -6.98
N ASN A 101 -41.80 6.03 -6.47
CA ASN A 101 -42.61 5.89 -5.24
C ASN A 101 -42.33 6.70 -3.96
N LEU A 102 -41.31 7.56 -3.82
CA LEU A 102 -41.08 8.23 -2.51
C LEU A 102 -40.74 9.73 -2.47
N ALA A 103 -40.63 10.47 -3.60
CA ALA A 103 -40.52 11.93 -3.58
C ALA A 103 -40.79 12.57 -4.96
N TYR A 104 -41.44 13.74 -4.99
CA TYR A 104 -41.66 14.52 -6.22
C TYR A 104 -40.46 15.39 -6.62
N SER A 105 -39.55 15.67 -5.68
CA SER A 105 -38.24 16.28 -5.90
C SER A 105 -37.42 16.14 -4.61
N ILE A 106 -36.10 16.08 -4.73
CA ILE A 106 -35.19 16.06 -3.57
C ILE A 106 -34.62 17.45 -3.41
N SER A 107 -34.85 18.08 -2.25
CA SER A 107 -34.17 19.30 -1.85
C SER A 107 -33.31 19.07 -0.63
N ILE A 108 -32.01 19.31 -0.77
CA ILE A 108 -31.05 19.33 0.34
C ILE A 108 -30.71 20.78 0.63
N THR A 109 -31.10 21.27 1.81
CA THR A 109 -30.86 22.66 2.22
C THR A 109 -29.83 22.71 3.35
N LYS A 110 -28.76 23.50 3.13
CA LYS A 110 -27.86 23.97 4.19
C LYS A 110 -28.35 25.33 4.67
N ASN A 111 -28.60 25.49 5.97
CA ASN A 111 -29.00 26.79 6.54
C ASN A 111 -27.85 27.34 7.40
N ALA A 112 -27.19 28.42 6.95
CA ALA A 112 -26.04 29.02 7.65
C ALA A 112 -26.41 29.76 8.95
N SER A 113 -27.68 29.73 9.39
CA SER A 113 -28.14 30.41 10.61
C SER A 113 -27.90 29.59 11.90
N SER A 114 -27.55 28.30 11.79
CA SER A 114 -27.25 27.42 12.92
C SER A 114 -25.77 27.04 12.89
N ASN A 115 -25.10 27.07 14.04
CA ASN A 115 -23.67 26.70 14.18
C ASN A 115 -23.35 25.23 13.81
N ASP A 116 -24.37 24.41 13.56
CA ASP A 116 -24.20 23.10 12.94
C ASP A 116 -24.47 23.21 11.44
N ASN A 117 -23.50 22.77 10.62
CA ASN A 117 -23.63 22.54 9.18
C ASN A 117 -24.62 21.38 8.90
N ALA A 118 -25.84 21.47 9.42
CA ALA A 118 -26.87 20.47 9.32
C ALA A 118 -27.59 20.62 7.98
N TYR A 119 -27.46 19.59 7.16
CA TYR A 119 -28.23 19.44 5.93
C TYR A 119 -29.63 18.91 6.27
N THR A 120 -30.64 19.47 5.61
CA THR A 120 -32.03 19.02 5.76
C THR A 120 -32.56 18.52 4.42
N LEU A 121 -33.05 17.28 4.41
CA LEU A 121 -33.70 16.67 3.25
C LEU A 121 -35.20 16.96 3.31
N ARG A 122 -35.74 17.64 2.30
CA ARG A 122 -37.20 17.86 2.15
C ARG A 122 -37.68 17.26 0.84
N THR A 123 -38.85 16.63 0.90
CA THR A 123 -39.59 16.09 -0.25
C THR A 123 -40.92 16.83 -0.34
N ALA A 124 -41.21 17.52 -1.44
CA ALA A 124 -42.44 18.31 -1.61
C ALA A 124 -43.02 18.17 -3.03
N ASP A 125 -44.35 18.29 -3.14
CA ASP A 125 -45.10 18.20 -4.41
C ASP A 125 -44.83 19.40 -5.35
N SER A 126 -44.38 20.52 -4.80
CA SER A 126 -43.85 21.65 -5.56
C SER A 126 -42.83 22.40 -4.71
N LEU A 127 -41.55 22.30 -5.04
CA LEU A 127 -40.48 23.09 -4.43
C LEU A 127 -40.48 24.52 -5.02
N THR A 128 -41.58 25.23 -4.82
CA THR A 128 -41.72 26.65 -5.16
C THR A 128 -41.38 27.49 -3.94
N THR A 129 -40.09 27.70 -3.70
CA THR A 129 -39.66 28.85 -2.90
C THR A 129 -38.57 29.70 -3.55
N HIS A 130 -37.98 29.27 -4.67
CA HIS A 130 -37.21 30.14 -5.56
C HIS A 130 -37.77 30.03 -6.98
N PRO A 131 -37.91 31.14 -7.75
CA PRO A 131 -38.73 31.15 -8.95
C PRO A 131 -38.15 30.22 -10.00
N ILE A 132 -38.89 29.15 -10.30
CA ILE A 132 -38.69 28.32 -11.49
C ILE A 132 -39.02 29.21 -12.69
N LEU A 133 -38.04 29.37 -13.57
CA LEU A 133 -38.16 30.14 -14.81
C LEU A 133 -39.32 29.62 -15.66
N GLU A 134 -40.39 30.42 -15.72
CA GLU A 134 -41.33 30.39 -16.83
C GLU A 134 -40.61 30.74 -18.14
N ASN A 135 -41.05 30.08 -19.22
CA ASN A 135 -40.67 30.23 -20.63
C ASN A 135 -39.43 29.48 -21.16
N ASN A 136 -39.74 28.28 -21.68
CA ASN A 136 -39.39 27.79 -23.01
C ASN A 136 -38.27 28.52 -23.76
N THR A 137 -37.10 27.88 -23.76
CA THR A 137 -36.15 27.64 -24.87
C THR A 137 -34.70 27.82 -24.39
N THR A 138 -33.88 26.80 -24.70
CA THR A 138 -32.46 26.56 -24.38
C THR A 138 -32.13 26.02 -22.97
N ARG A 139 -31.50 24.83 -22.93
CA ARG A 139 -30.76 24.28 -21.78
C ARG A 139 -29.84 25.39 -21.27
N ARG A 140 -30.14 25.96 -20.12
CA ARG A 140 -29.31 27.04 -19.58
C ARG A 140 -28.14 26.43 -18.83
N ASP A 141 -26.95 26.70 -19.34
CA ASP A 141 -25.69 26.64 -18.61
C ASP A 141 -25.81 27.37 -17.27
N PHE A 142 -24.82 27.18 -16.41
CA PHE A 142 -24.71 27.90 -15.14
C PHE A 142 -25.10 29.38 -15.28
N TYR A 143 -26.04 29.83 -14.45
CA TYR A 143 -26.55 31.20 -14.48
C TYR A 143 -26.69 31.76 -13.09
N ILE A 144 -26.61 33.09 -13.00
CA ILE A 144 -26.89 33.82 -11.77
C ILE A 144 -28.25 34.51 -11.90
N SER A 145 -29.05 34.44 -10.84
CA SER A 145 -30.27 35.23 -10.68
C SER A 145 -30.14 36.11 -9.44
N ILE A 146 -30.80 37.26 -9.47
CA ILE A 146 -30.77 38.21 -8.37
C ILE A 146 -32.14 38.20 -7.72
N ILE A 147 -32.16 37.97 -6.42
CA ILE A 147 -33.37 37.98 -5.61
C ILE A 147 -33.27 39.17 -4.67
N ALA A 148 -33.94 40.26 -5.05
CA ALA A 148 -34.14 41.41 -4.18
C ALA A 148 -35.18 41.04 -3.12
N ASN A 149 -34.86 41.24 -1.84
CA ASN A 149 -35.79 41.03 -0.74
C ASN A 149 -36.12 42.37 -0.08
N ASP A 150 -37.33 42.53 0.48
CA ASP A 150 -37.96 43.79 0.92
C ASP A 150 -37.21 44.62 1.99
N ARG A 151 -35.96 44.25 2.37
CA ARG A 151 -35.18 44.85 3.45
C ARG A 151 -33.76 45.25 3.04
N ASN A 152 -33.58 45.87 1.86
CA ASN A 152 -32.29 46.39 1.38
C ASN A 152 -31.15 45.35 1.28
N ASN A 153 -31.49 44.05 1.29
CA ASN A 153 -30.52 42.96 1.19
C ASN A 153 -30.67 42.31 -0.18
N ILE A 154 -29.62 42.42 -0.98
CA ILE A 154 -29.54 41.75 -2.28
C ILE A 154 -28.97 40.36 -2.02
N ASN A 155 -29.72 39.31 -2.35
CA ASN A 155 -29.14 37.99 -2.43
C ASN A 155 -28.94 37.65 -3.90
N ILE A 156 -27.79 37.07 -4.21
CA ILE A 156 -27.52 36.50 -5.52
C ILE A 156 -27.65 35.00 -5.39
N SER A 157 -28.47 34.39 -6.25
CA SER A 157 -28.70 32.97 -6.30
C SER A 157 -28.06 32.40 -7.56
N ALA A 158 -26.95 31.70 -7.40
CA ALA A 158 -26.21 31.04 -8.47
C ALA A 158 -26.77 29.63 -8.70
N HIS A 159 -27.13 29.32 -9.95
CA HIS A 159 -27.78 28.09 -10.35
C HIS A 159 -26.84 27.31 -11.27
N TYR A 160 -26.35 26.16 -10.78
CA TYR A 160 -25.49 25.26 -11.54
C TYR A 160 -26.29 24.03 -12.00
N PRO A 161 -26.36 23.71 -13.30
CA PRO A 161 -27.16 22.59 -13.78
C PRO A 161 -26.55 21.25 -13.34
N ILE A 162 -27.38 20.36 -12.81
CA ILE A 162 -27.02 18.96 -12.55
C ILE A 162 -27.28 18.17 -13.82
N THR A 163 -26.27 17.47 -14.33
CA THR A 163 -26.38 16.64 -15.54
C THR A 163 -26.16 15.18 -15.20
N LEU A 164 -27.19 14.36 -15.34
CA LEU A 164 -27.14 12.90 -15.21
C LEU A 164 -27.32 12.29 -16.60
N ASN A 165 -26.36 11.48 -17.06
CA ASN A 165 -26.39 10.84 -18.38
C ASN A 165 -26.68 11.80 -19.55
N ASP A 166 -26.00 12.96 -19.58
CA ASP A 166 -26.13 14.02 -20.59
C ASP A 166 -27.52 14.69 -20.70
N ILE A 167 -28.39 14.43 -19.72
CA ILE A 167 -29.67 15.11 -19.55
C ILE A 167 -29.64 15.92 -18.25
N GLN A 168 -30.13 17.15 -18.33
CA GLN A 168 -30.20 18.03 -17.19
C GLN A 168 -31.30 17.54 -16.23
N ALA A 169 -30.89 17.18 -15.01
CA ALA A 169 -31.73 16.55 -14.00
C ALA A 169 -32.15 17.51 -12.88
N GLY A 170 -31.64 18.73 -12.87
CA GLY A 170 -31.99 19.74 -11.87
C GLY A 170 -30.93 20.82 -11.73
N TYR A 171 -30.90 21.48 -10.57
CA TYR A 171 -29.98 22.57 -10.26
C TYR A 171 -29.43 22.49 -8.83
N ILE A 172 -28.15 22.82 -8.69
CA ILE A 172 -27.55 23.23 -7.42
C ILE A 172 -27.65 24.75 -7.35
N ILE A 173 -28.37 25.25 -6.37
CA ILE A 173 -28.63 26.66 -6.16
C ILE A 173 -27.87 27.09 -4.91
N SER A 174 -27.06 28.13 -5.02
CA SER A 174 -26.37 28.73 -3.89
C SER A 174 -26.81 30.17 -3.71
N ASP A 175 -27.31 30.49 -2.51
CA ASP A 175 -27.66 31.84 -2.11
C ASP A 175 -26.45 32.49 -1.43
N ILE A 176 -26.07 33.66 -1.94
CA ILE A 176 -24.96 34.45 -1.44
C ILE A 176 -25.51 35.79 -0.98
N ASN A 177 -25.21 36.13 0.28
CA ASN A 177 -25.44 37.48 0.74
C ASN A 177 -24.33 38.36 0.19
N ILE A 178 -24.63 39.14 -0.84
CA ILE A 178 -23.61 39.99 -1.44
C ILE A 178 -23.34 41.24 -0.61
N ASN A 179 -24.06 41.49 0.50
CA ASN A 179 -23.88 42.71 1.30
C ASN A 179 -22.44 42.93 1.80
N ASN A 180 -21.69 41.88 2.14
CA ASN A 180 -20.28 42.03 2.54
C ASN A 180 -19.34 42.37 1.37
N TYR A 181 -19.73 41.97 0.15
CA TYR A 181 -19.03 42.37 -1.07
C TYR A 181 -19.50 43.76 -1.54
N TYR A 182 -20.78 44.09 -1.34
CA TYR A 182 -21.41 45.37 -1.67
C TYR A 182 -20.97 46.50 -0.73
N SER A 183 -20.77 46.24 0.57
CA SER A 183 -20.24 47.23 1.50
C SER A 183 -18.84 47.68 1.08
N ASN A 184 -18.05 46.78 0.48
CA ASN A 184 -16.74 47.10 -0.09
C ASN A 184 -16.81 47.74 -1.48
N MET A 185 -17.92 47.62 -2.21
CA MET A 185 -18.12 48.32 -3.48
C MET A 185 -18.48 49.80 -3.29
N ILE A 186 -19.16 50.17 -2.20
CA ILE A 186 -19.65 51.54 -1.96
C ILE A 186 -18.68 52.37 -1.10
N THR A 187 -17.73 51.75 -0.40
CA THR A 187 -16.73 52.48 0.42
C THR A 187 -15.60 53.14 -0.38
N ASN A 188 -15.64 53.05 -1.72
CA ASN A 188 -14.70 53.77 -2.57
C ASN A 188 -15.24 55.18 -2.88
N THR A 189 -14.43 56.21 -2.59
CA THR A 189 -14.82 57.62 -2.54
C THR A 189 -15.30 58.21 -3.86
N SER A 190 -15.06 57.56 -5.01
CA SER A 190 -15.45 58.07 -6.34
C SER A 190 -16.90 57.71 -6.73
N ILE A 191 -17.40 56.55 -6.28
CA ILE A 191 -18.74 56.02 -6.63
C ILE A 191 -19.78 56.35 -5.56
N SER A 192 -19.37 56.52 -4.29
CA SER A 192 -20.26 56.83 -3.16
C SER A 192 -21.13 58.08 -3.37
N ASP A 193 -20.63 59.04 -4.15
CA ASP A 193 -21.27 60.35 -4.39
C ASP A 193 -22.15 60.38 -5.66
N LEU A 194 -22.41 59.23 -6.28
CA LEU A 194 -23.29 59.08 -7.45
C LEU A 194 -24.67 58.62 -7.00
N SER A 195 -25.71 59.24 -7.57
CA SER A 195 -27.03 58.62 -7.53
C SER A 195 -27.09 57.50 -8.57
N TYR A 196 -27.74 56.38 -8.29
CA TYR A 196 -27.74 55.21 -9.18
C TYR A 196 -29.10 54.53 -9.29
N ILE A 197 -29.32 53.85 -10.41
CA ILE A 197 -30.42 52.93 -10.65
C ILE A 197 -29.84 51.68 -11.31
N TYR A 198 -29.98 50.53 -10.65
CA TYR A 198 -29.70 49.22 -11.22
C TYR A 198 -31.00 48.57 -11.62
N TYR A 199 -31.08 48.07 -12.85
CA TYR A 199 -32.26 47.36 -13.33
C TYR A 199 -31.87 46.12 -14.14
N ASN A 200 -32.74 45.11 -14.13
CA ASN A 200 -32.53 43.92 -14.94
C ASN A 200 -32.71 44.26 -16.42
N PHE A 201 -31.69 43.97 -17.22
CA PHE A 201 -31.66 44.37 -18.62
C PHE A 201 -32.80 43.76 -19.45
N ASN A 202 -33.22 42.53 -19.16
CA ASN A 202 -34.26 41.83 -19.93
C ASN A 202 -35.67 42.22 -19.47
N THR A 203 -35.93 42.19 -18.16
CA THR A 203 -37.27 42.48 -17.63
C THR A 203 -37.55 43.97 -17.49
N LYS A 204 -36.51 44.80 -17.55
CA LYS A 204 -36.52 46.23 -17.23
C LYS A 204 -36.99 46.51 -15.81
N GLU A 205 -36.92 45.57 -14.89
CA GLU A 205 -37.34 45.78 -13.51
C GLU A 205 -36.24 46.45 -12.69
N VAL A 206 -36.55 47.53 -11.97
CA VAL A 206 -35.59 48.19 -11.09
C VAL A 206 -35.29 47.31 -9.88
N LEU A 207 -34.02 46.94 -9.74
CA LEU A 207 -33.49 46.11 -8.68
C LEU A 207 -33.11 46.95 -7.47
N LEU A 208 -32.35 48.04 -7.67
CA LEU A 208 -31.96 48.98 -6.61
C LEU A 208 -31.88 50.41 -7.13
N SER A 209 -32.15 51.38 -6.27
CA SER A 209 -31.85 52.78 -6.53
C SER A 209 -31.36 53.48 -5.27
N SER A 210 -30.44 54.43 -5.44
CA SER A 210 -29.95 55.31 -4.37
C SER A 210 -31.01 56.31 -3.88
N GLU A 211 -32.04 56.57 -4.70
CA GLU A 211 -33.15 57.46 -4.37
C GLU A 211 -34.39 56.58 -4.09
N GLN A 212 -34.99 56.71 -2.91
CA GLN A 212 -36.13 55.88 -2.50
C GLN A 212 -37.26 55.89 -3.53
N GLY A 213 -37.48 54.75 -4.18
CA GLY A 213 -38.62 54.44 -5.04
C GLY A 213 -38.95 52.95 -4.92
N ASN A 214 -40.21 52.56 -5.14
CA ASN A 214 -40.65 51.17 -5.01
C ASN A 214 -39.79 50.25 -5.90
N MET A 215 -39.07 49.31 -5.27
CA MET A 215 -38.50 48.14 -5.95
C MET A 215 -39.65 47.38 -6.62
N LEU A 216 -39.44 46.87 -7.84
CA LEU A 216 -40.44 46.33 -8.80
C LEU A 216 -41.03 47.31 -9.83
N GLU A 217 -40.65 48.59 -9.85
CA GLU A 217 -41.11 49.49 -10.91
C GLU A 217 -40.30 49.32 -12.21
N ASN A 218 -40.95 49.47 -13.37
CA ASN A 218 -40.26 49.33 -14.66
C ASN A 218 -39.27 50.51 -14.88
N ALA A 219 -38.02 50.19 -15.13
CA ALA A 219 -36.89 51.10 -15.32
C ALA A 219 -37.17 52.16 -16.38
N ASN A 220 -37.78 51.81 -17.51
CA ASN A 220 -38.13 52.81 -18.52
C ASN A 220 -39.12 53.85 -17.97
N THR A 221 -39.98 53.47 -17.02
CA THR A 221 -40.93 54.40 -16.37
C THR A 221 -40.24 55.28 -15.32
N VAL A 222 -39.28 54.71 -14.57
CA VAL A 222 -38.47 55.47 -13.59
C VAL A 222 -37.55 56.46 -14.30
N LEU A 223 -36.84 56.01 -15.33
CA LEU A 223 -35.91 56.83 -16.12
C LEU A 223 -36.64 57.94 -16.89
N ARG A 224 -37.80 57.64 -17.49
CA ARG A 224 -38.61 58.63 -18.23
C ARG A 224 -39.16 59.74 -17.33
N ARG A 225 -39.43 59.46 -16.05
CA ARG A 225 -39.85 60.48 -15.07
C ARG A 225 -38.74 61.49 -14.77
N LYS A 226 -37.47 61.09 -14.84
CA LYS A 226 -36.32 61.99 -14.65
C LYS A 226 -36.06 62.85 -15.88
N SER A 227 -36.05 62.28 -17.08
CA SER A 227 -35.99 63.02 -18.33
C SER A 227 -36.48 62.16 -19.50
N ALA A 228 -37.20 62.78 -20.45
CA ALA A 228 -37.63 62.08 -21.66
C ALA A 228 -36.44 61.71 -22.57
N ASP A 229 -35.35 62.48 -22.54
CA ASP A 229 -34.17 62.26 -23.38
C ASP A 229 -33.35 61.04 -22.93
N LEU A 230 -33.44 60.67 -21.65
CA LEU A 230 -32.76 59.47 -21.11
C LEU A 230 -33.18 58.19 -21.82
N ILE A 231 -34.45 58.06 -22.19
CA ILE A 231 -34.96 56.86 -22.87
C ILE A 231 -34.37 56.74 -24.28
N LYS A 232 -34.12 57.86 -24.96
CA LYS A 232 -33.48 57.86 -26.27
C LYS A 232 -32.05 57.31 -26.16
N TYR A 233 -31.26 57.83 -25.21
CA TYR A 233 -29.87 57.39 -25.02
C TYR A 233 -29.79 55.97 -24.45
N LEU A 234 -30.76 55.57 -23.63
CA LEU A 234 -30.89 54.19 -23.18
C LEU A 234 -31.06 53.27 -24.39
N ASN A 235 -32.05 53.51 -25.25
CA ASN A 235 -32.26 52.67 -26.44
C ASN A 235 -31.02 52.62 -27.36
N GLU A 236 -30.28 53.73 -27.46
CA GLU A 236 -29.03 53.79 -28.22
C GLU A 236 -27.94 52.91 -27.58
N PHE A 237 -27.76 53.01 -26.27
CA PHE A 237 -26.86 52.13 -25.51
C PHE A 237 -27.22 50.66 -25.68
N GLU A 238 -28.49 50.30 -25.51
CA GLU A 238 -28.95 48.91 -25.60
C GLU A 238 -28.75 48.32 -27.01
N SER A 239 -28.80 49.15 -28.07
CA SER A 239 -28.52 48.72 -29.45
C SER A 239 -27.04 48.46 -29.75
N GLN A 240 -26.12 48.92 -28.89
CA GLN A 240 -24.66 48.86 -29.09
C GLN A 240 -23.95 47.86 -28.16
N LEU A 241 -24.70 47.08 -27.38
CA LEU A 241 -24.15 46.21 -26.33
C LEU A 241 -23.24 45.08 -26.85
N ASP A 242 -23.35 44.69 -28.11
CA ASP A 242 -22.41 43.72 -28.70
C ASP A 242 -20.98 44.28 -28.84
N ASN A 243 -20.82 45.61 -28.90
CA ASN A 243 -19.54 46.27 -29.14
C ASN A 243 -19.03 47.12 -27.96
N LYS A 244 -19.90 47.59 -27.07
CA LYS A 244 -19.52 48.42 -25.91
C LYS A 244 -20.36 48.11 -24.68
N SER A 245 -19.70 47.82 -23.56
CA SER A 245 -20.35 47.54 -22.27
C SER A 245 -20.81 48.80 -21.52
N PHE A 246 -20.51 50.00 -22.03
CA PHE A 246 -20.87 51.26 -21.39
C PHE A 246 -21.24 52.35 -22.39
N TYR A 247 -22.00 53.34 -21.93
CA TYR A 247 -22.38 54.52 -22.68
C TYR A 247 -22.47 55.72 -21.74
N VAL A 248 -21.86 56.83 -22.13
CA VAL A 248 -21.93 58.08 -21.38
C VAL A 248 -22.73 59.07 -22.20
N THR A 249 -23.80 59.60 -21.61
CA THR A 249 -24.65 60.55 -22.32
C THR A 249 -23.96 61.92 -22.42
N PRO A 250 -24.28 62.74 -23.43
CA PRO A 250 -24.06 64.18 -23.34
C PRO A 250 -24.70 64.73 -22.05
N ILE A 251 -24.18 65.83 -21.50
CA ILE A 251 -24.73 66.44 -20.27
C ILE A 251 -26.20 66.78 -20.48
N LEU A 252 -27.07 66.18 -19.67
CA LEU A 252 -28.52 66.37 -19.71
C LEU A 252 -28.94 67.42 -18.69
N ASN A 253 -30.10 68.04 -18.92
CA ASN A 253 -30.77 68.80 -17.88
C ASN A 253 -31.82 67.91 -17.22
N ILE A 254 -31.54 67.42 -16.02
CA ILE A 254 -32.44 66.55 -15.25
C ILE A 254 -32.89 67.34 -14.02
N ASN A 255 -34.19 67.57 -13.88
CA ASN A 255 -34.79 68.33 -12.77
C ASN A 255 -34.19 69.74 -12.54
N GLY A 256 -33.70 70.41 -13.59
CA GLY A 256 -33.13 71.76 -13.52
C GLY A 256 -31.61 71.79 -13.32
N ASN A 257 -30.98 70.63 -13.13
CA ASN A 257 -29.56 70.49 -12.87
C ASN A 257 -28.82 69.93 -14.08
N ARG A 258 -27.59 70.41 -14.31
CA ARG A 258 -26.71 69.86 -15.36
C ARG A 258 -26.19 68.52 -14.86
N THR A 259 -26.75 67.43 -15.37
CA THR A 259 -26.48 66.08 -14.89
C THR A 259 -25.79 65.27 -15.96
N MET A 260 -24.71 64.60 -15.58
CA MET A 260 -24.06 63.59 -16.41
C MET A 260 -24.59 62.21 -16.06
N VAL A 261 -24.78 61.36 -17.08
CA VAL A 261 -25.29 60.01 -16.90
C VAL A 261 -24.34 58.99 -17.52
N ILE A 262 -23.92 58.01 -16.73
CA ILE A 262 -23.14 56.86 -17.18
C ILE A 262 -24.05 55.63 -17.12
N MET A 263 -24.17 54.94 -18.24
CA MET A 263 -24.86 53.67 -18.36
C MET A 263 -23.81 52.57 -18.53
N TYR A 264 -23.94 51.48 -17.80
CA TYR A 264 -23.03 50.34 -17.85
C TYR A 264 -23.83 49.04 -17.81
N TYR A 265 -23.46 48.06 -18.65
CA TYR A 265 -24.12 46.77 -18.75
C TYR A 265 -23.18 45.68 -18.25
N MET A 266 -23.51 45.15 -17.08
CA MET A 266 -22.83 44.01 -16.47
C MET A 266 -23.38 42.74 -17.10
N LYS A 267 -22.66 42.24 -18.11
CA LYS A 267 -23.12 41.12 -18.96
C LYS A 267 -23.39 39.86 -18.15
N ASP A 268 -22.55 39.55 -17.16
CA ASP A 268 -22.63 38.31 -16.38
C ASP A 268 -23.79 38.26 -15.38
N LEU A 269 -24.28 39.43 -14.96
CA LEU A 269 -25.45 39.56 -14.09
C LEU A 269 -26.72 39.96 -14.83
N ASN A 270 -26.61 40.28 -16.13
CA ASN A 270 -27.70 40.83 -16.94
C ASN A 270 -28.33 42.08 -16.29
N ILE A 271 -27.52 42.92 -15.65
CA ILE A 271 -27.93 44.18 -15.03
C ILE A 271 -27.42 45.34 -15.85
N SER A 272 -28.27 46.33 -16.08
CA SER A 272 -27.86 47.66 -16.50
C SER A 272 -27.86 48.61 -15.31
N ALA A 273 -26.72 49.26 -15.10
CA ALA A 273 -26.52 50.29 -14.09
C ALA A 273 -26.58 51.66 -14.75
N VAL A 274 -27.31 52.59 -14.16
CA VAL A 274 -27.41 53.99 -14.60
C VAL A 274 -27.00 54.88 -13.44
N TYR A 275 -25.84 55.53 -13.56
CA TYR A 275 -25.30 56.46 -12.56
C TYR A 275 -25.52 57.90 -12.99
N TYR A 276 -25.82 58.76 -12.02
CA TYR A 276 -26.11 60.19 -12.19
C TYR A 276 -25.17 61.01 -11.32
N LYS A 277 -24.61 62.07 -11.91
CA LYS A 277 -23.89 63.11 -11.18
C LYS A 277 -24.44 64.48 -11.50
N ASP A 278 -24.89 65.20 -10.47
CA ASP A 278 -25.22 66.62 -10.58
C ASP A 278 -23.94 67.48 -10.63
N LEU A 279 -23.78 68.25 -11.70
CA LEU A 279 -22.65 69.14 -11.94
C LEU A 279 -22.96 70.60 -11.54
N THR A 280 -24.16 70.89 -11.02
CA THR A 280 -24.65 72.26 -10.74
C THR A 280 -23.97 72.90 -9.52
N SER A 281 -23.41 72.11 -8.61
CA SER A 281 -22.63 72.60 -7.46
C SER A 281 -21.21 73.07 -7.80
N ILE A 282 -20.76 72.90 -9.06
CA ILE A 282 -19.37 73.19 -9.49
C ILE A 282 -19.18 74.68 -9.89
N ILE A 283 -20.23 75.51 -9.90
CA ILE A 283 -20.09 76.96 -10.21
C ILE A 283 -20.94 77.83 -9.29
N LYS A 284 -20.31 78.59 -8.37
CA LYS A 284 -20.93 79.80 -7.78
C LYS A 284 -19.94 80.94 -7.50
N SER A 285 -20.46 82.16 -7.73
CA SER A 285 -20.01 83.53 -7.37
C SER A 285 -19.12 84.23 -8.42
N SER A 286 -19.36 85.47 -8.89
CA SER A 286 -20.32 86.54 -8.57
C SER A 286 -20.19 87.70 -9.59
N ALA A 287 -21.34 88.31 -9.93
CA ALA A 287 -21.55 89.73 -10.27
C ALA A 287 -20.66 90.42 -11.35
N ILE A 288 -21.17 90.42 -12.60
CA ILE A 288 -20.78 91.35 -13.69
C ILE A 288 -21.96 92.30 -13.95
N GLU A 289 -21.99 93.45 -13.28
CA GLU A 289 -22.89 94.57 -13.65
C GLU A 289 -22.19 95.95 -13.69
N ARG A 290 -20.85 96.01 -13.64
CA ARG A 290 -20.13 97.31 -13.69
C ARG A 290 -19.07 97.42 -14.78
N GLU A 291 -19.33 96.82 -15.94
CA GLU A 291 -18.51 97.01 -17.15
C GLU A 291 -19.06 98.05 -18.15
N ILE A 292 -20.32 98.49 -18.08
CA ILE A 292 -20.87 99.27 -19.21
C ILE A 292 -20.58 100.80 -19.13
N SER A 293 -20.18 101.36 -17.98
CA SER A 293 -20.01 102.82 -17.82
C SER A 293 -18.58 103.35 -17.81
N ILE A 294 -17.54 102.51 -17.78
CA ILE A 294 -16.13 102.97 -17.65
C ILE A 294 -15.38 102.88 -18.99
N ILE A 295 -15.80 102.01 -19.91
CA ILE A 295 -15.15 101.78 -21.21
C ILE A 295 -15.24 103.02 -22.14
N LEU A 296 -16.27 103.86 -21.99
CA LEU A 296 -16.47 105.08 -22.80
C LEU A 296 -15.64 106.30 -22.35
N SER A 297 -15.22 106.37 -21.08
CA SER A 297 -14.41 107.47 -20.55
C SER A 297 -12.90 107.20 -20.69
N ILE A 298 -12.52 105.93 -20.87
CA ILE A 298 -11.14 105.47 -20.94
C ILE A 298 -10.50 105.77 -22.32
N VAL A 299 -11.25 105.75 -23.42
CA VAL A 299 -10.70 105.93 -24.77
C VAL A 299 -10.19 107.36 -25.05
N ILE A 300 -10.79 108.38 -24.43
CA ILE A 300 -10.44 109.80 -24.67
C ILE A 300 -9.32 110.29 -23.72
N ILE A 301 -9.17 109.68 -22.55
CA ILE A 301 -8.05 109.97 -21.62
C ILE A 301 -6.80 109.17 -22.00
N ILE A 302 -6.94 107.97 -22.58
CA ILE A 302 -5.81 107.15 -23.06
C ILE A 302 -4.94 107.89 -24.09
N PHE A 303 -5.51 108.68 -25.00
CA PHE A 303 -4.69 109.36 -26.01
C PHE A 303 -3.83 110.50 -25.44
N LEU A 304 -4.32 111.22 -24.42
CA LEU A 304 -3.57 112.32 -23.77
C LEU A 304 -2.68 111.85 -22.62
N VAL A 305 -2.96 110.69 -22.02
CA VAL A 305 -2.12 110.10 -20.97
C VAL A 305 -1.00 109.22 -21.53
N VAL A 306 -1.18 108.53 -22.67
CA VAL A 306 -0.14 107.70 -23.32
C VAL A 306 1.11 108.52 -23.65
N SER A 307 0.95 109.80 -24.00
CA SER A 307 2.09 110.70 -24.27
C SER A 307 2.83 111.16 -22.99
N ALA A 308 2.19 111.13 -21.82
CA ALA A 308 2.79 111.55 -20.55
C ALA A 308 3.23 110.37 -19.66
N THR A 309 2.63 109.18 -19.82
CA THR A 309 3.00 107.95 -19.10
C THR A 309 4.10 107.14 -19.78
N TYR A 310 4.37 107.33 -21.07
CA TYR A 310 5.56 106.77 -21.74
C TYR A 310 6.87 107.07 -20.97
N LEU A 311 6.92 108.20 -20.25
CA LEU A 311 8.04 108.62 -19.39
C LEU A 311 7.96 108.12 -17.92
N TYR A 312 6.79 107.64 -17.47
CA TYR A 312 6.57 107.08 -16.13
C TYR A 312 6.64 105.53 -16.11
N ILE A 313 6.33 104.89 -17.24
CA ILE A 313 6.31 103.43 -17.45
C ILE A 313 7.71 102.79 -17.21
N ILE A 314 8.83 103.47 -17.51
CA ILE A 314 10.18 102.95 -17.21
C ILE A 314 10.44 102.78 -15.68
N ARG A 315 9.75 103.52 -14.81
CA ARG A 315 9.91 103.39 -13.34
C ARG A 315 8.91 102.44 -12.69
N GLN A 316 7.75 102.17 -13.29
CA GLN A 316 6.78 101.18 -12.80
C GLN A 316 7.05 99.76 -13.30
N LEU A 317 7.75 99.61 -14.43
CA LEU A 317 8.12 98.31 -15.03
C LEU A 317 8.94 97.39 -14.11
N PHE A 318 9.53 97.90 -13.02
CA PHE A 318 10.40 97.13 -12.13
C PHE A 318 9.79 96.74 -10.76
N LYS A 319 8.54 97.14 -10.42
CA LYS A 319 7.94 96.81 -9.11
C LYS A 319 7.12 95.51 -9.06
N PRO A 320 6.30 95.15 -10.07
CA PRO A 320 5.65 93.83 -10.10
C PRO A 320 6.65 92.67 -10.28
N ILE A 321 7.82 92.97 -10.86
CA ILE A 321 8.95 92.04 -10.94
C ILE A 321 9.44 91.68 -9.54
N ASP A 322 9.43 92.61 -8.56
CA ASP A 322 9.87 92.31 -7.18
C ASP A 322 8.95 91.30 -6.47
N SER A 323 7.61 91.40 -6.62
CA SER A 323 6.67 90.41 -6.05
C SER A 323 6.65 89.06 -6.79
N ALA A 324 6.92 89.06 -8.10
CA ALA A 324 7.17 87.83 -8.86
C ALA A 324 8.53 87.18 -8.47
N THR A 325 9.54 88.00 -8.14
CA THR A 325 10.85 87.56 -7.63
C THR A 325 10.75 87.05 -6.19
N GLU A 326 9.88 87.63 -5.37
CA GLU A 326 9.63 87.21 -3.98
C GLU A 326 8.82 85.91 -3.91
N SER A 327 7.84 85.72 -4.81
CA SER A 327 7.11 84.45 -4.96
C SER A 327 7.97 83.34 -5.58
N ALA A 328 8.89 83.69 -6.50
CA ALA A 328 9.91 82.77 -7.02
C ALA A 328 10.97 82.41 -5.97
N LYS A 329 11.34 83.33 -5.08
CA LYS A 329 12.25 83.04 -3.93
C LYS A 329 11.66 82.00 -2.96
N GLY A 330 10.33 81.95 -2.80
CA GLY A 330 9.65 80.91 -2.01
C GLY A 330 9.69 79.50 -2.63
N LEU A 331 10.03 79.38 -3.92
CA LEU A 331 10.13 78.11 -4.66
C LEU A 331 11.58 77.59 -4.79
N ILE A 332 12.58 78.41 -4.46
CA ILE A 332 14.01 78.10 -4.66
C ILE A 332 14.68 77.45 -3.41
N GLY A 333 13.91 77.15 -2.36
CA GLY A 333 14.42 76.56 -1.10
C GLY A 333 14.25 75.03 -0.92
N GLY A 334 13.74 74.30 -1.92
CA GLY A 334 13.55 72.84 -1.82
C GLY A 334 12.32 72.37 -1.04
N LYS A 335 11.46 73.29 -0.59
CA LYS A 335 10.09 73.02 -0.10
C LYS A 335 9.18 74.17 -0.56
N GLY A 336 8.35 73.92 -1.56
CA GLY A 336 7.48 74.93 -2.17
C GLY A 336 6.01 74.61 -1.95
N ASP A 337 5.25 75.56 -1.39
CA ASP A 337 3.79 75.48 -1.39
C ASP A 337 3.28 75.91 -2.76
N LEU A 338 3.03 74.91 -3.61
CA LEU A 338 2.60 75.07 -5.00
C LEU A 338 1.16 75.59 -5.09
N ARG A 339 0.44 75.76 -3.97
CA ARG A 339 -0.92 76.33 -3.92
C ARG A 339 -0.91 77.87 -3.89
N LYS A 340 0.24 78.48 -3.59
CA LYS A 340 0.38 79.95 -3.60
C LYS A 340 0.30 80.46 -5.04
N ARG A 341 -0.74 81.21 -5.35
CA ARG A 341 -0.92 81.87 -6.65
C ARG A 341 -0.49 83.32 -6.57
N ILE A 342 0.12 83.80 -7.65
CA ILE A 342 0.45 85.22 -7.79
C ILE A 342 -0.81 85.92 -8.31
N TYR A 343 -1.38 86.82 -7.51
CA TYR A 343 -2.58 87.58 -7.89
C TYR A 343 -2.18 88.87 -8.60
N SER A 344 -2.30 88.90 -9.92
CA SER A 344 -2.17 90.13 -10.71
C SER A 344 -3.55 90.63 -11.12
N LYS A 345 -3.81 91.94 -10.91
CA LYS A 345 -5.01 92.63 -11.38
C LYS A 345 -4.84 93.25 -12.77
N ASN A 346 -3.68 93.09 -13.40
CA ASN A 346 -3.35 93.72 -14.67
C ASN A 346 -3.53 92.74 -15.83
N ASN A 347 -4.13 93.19 -16.94
CA ASN A 347 -4.29 92.45 -18.20
C ASN A 347 -3.16 92.76 -19.22
N ASP A 348 -1.95 93.10 -18.74
CA ASP A 348 -0.77 93.45 -19.54
C ASP A 348 0.17 92.24 -19.75
N GLU A 349 1.32 92.43 -20.41
CA GLU A 349 2.30 91.34 -20.64
C GLU A 349 2.83 90.72 -19.33
N ILE A 350 2.80 91.46 -18.20
CA ILE A 350 3.08 90.93 -16.86
C ILE A 350 1.88 90.14 -16.33
N GLY A 351 0.65 90.56 -16.62
CA GLY A 351 -0.57 89.79 -16.40
C GLY A 351 -0.63 88.48 -17.17
N VAL A 352 -0.24 88.50 -18.45
CA VAL A 352 -0.09 87.31 -19.31
C VAL A 352 1.07 86.44 -18.79
N LEU A 353 2.17 87.04 -18.33
CA LEU A 353 3.29 86.31 -17.71
C LEU A 353 2.90 85.68 -16.36
N VAL A 354 2.15 86.38 -15.50
CA VAL A 354 1.62 85.86 -14.23
C VAL A 354 0.55 84.80 -14.47
N TYR A 355 -0.29 84.96 -15.50
CA TYR A 355 -1.24 83.95 -15.95
C TYR A 355 -0.51 82.70 -16.46
N ASN A 356 0.49 82.87 -17.33
CA ASN A 356 1.33 81.78 -17.83
C ASN A 356 2.18 81.14 -16.72
N PHE A 357 2.63 81.90 -15.73
CA PHE A 357 3.38 81.40 -14.57
C PHE A 357 2.46 80.65 -13.60
N ASN A 358 1.24 81.11 -13.37
CA ASN A 358 0.23 80.34 -12.61
C ASN A 358 -0.23 79.10 -13.39
N LEU A 359 -0.33 79.15 -14.72
CA LEU A 359 -0.54 77.96 -15.56
C LEU A 359 0.64 76.98 -15.47
N PHE A 360 1.87 77.50 -15.44
CA PHE A 360 3.06 76.70 -15.21
C PHE A 360 3.08 76.08 -13.80
N LEU A 361 2.70 76.83 -12.76
CA LEU A 361 2.54 76.30 -11.40
C LEU A 361 1.41 75.27 -11.31
N ASN A 362 0.31 75.43 -12.05
CA ASN A 362 -0.71 74.40 -12.18
C ASN A 362 -0.14 73.15 -12.88
N GLY A 363 0.63 73.33 -13.96
CA GLY A 363 1.31 72.21 -14.63
C GLY A 363 2.33 71.51 -13.72
N LEU A 364 3.05 72.24 -12.87
CA LEU A 364 3.95 71.68 -11.88
C LEU A 364 3.19 70.99 -10.73
N ASP A 365 2.08 71.55 -10.24
CA ASP A 365 1.19 70.95 -9.24
C ASP A 365 0.62 69.61 -9.76
N ASP A 366 0.16 69.57 -11.01
CA ASP A 366 -0.31 68.34 -11.67
C ASP A 366 0.83 67.32 -11.88
N ILE A 367 2.00 67.75 -12.35
CA ILE A 367 3.16 66.85 -12.54
C ILE A 367 3.62 66.28 -11.20
N ILE A 368 3.77 67.10 -10.15
CA ILE A 368 4.21 66.66 -8.82
C ILE A 368 3.13 65.80 -8.15
N GLY A 369 1.84 66.12 -8.31
CA GLY A 369 0.72 65.32 -7.83
C GLY A 369 0.63 63.95 -8.51
N ASN A 370 0.78 63.91 -9.84
CA ASN A 370 0.84 62.65 -10.60
C ASN A 370 2.08 61.83 -10.22
N LEU A 371 3.25 62.46 -10.06
CA LEU A 371 4.47 61.78 -9.61
C LEU A 371 4.32 61.21 -8.19
N LYS A 372 3.62 61.90 -7.28
CA LYS A 372 3.34 61.40 -5.92
C LYS A 372 2.42 60.18 -5.96
N THR A 373 1.42 60.19 -6.83
CA THR A 373 0.49 59.07 -7.04
C THR A 373 1.21 57.86 -7.66
N GLU A 374 1.96 58.06 -8.74
CA GLU A 374 2.72 56.98 -9.38
C GLU A 374 3.83 56.43 -8.48
N SER A 375 4.50 57.28 -7.70
CA SER A 375 5.47 56.82 -6.69
C SER A 375 4.83 55.92 -5.63
N ASN A 376 3.60 56.23 -5.19
CA ASN A 376 2.88 55.38 -4.24
C ASN A 376 2.50 54.03 -4.86
N ASN A 377 2.12 54.01 -6.15
CA ASN A 377 1.84 52.78 -6.88
C ASN A 377 3.08 51.88 -6.96
N VAL A 378 4.23 52.44 -7.39
CA VAL A 378 5.49 51.69 -7.46
C VAL A 378 5.92 51.17 -6.07
N PHE A 379 5.72 51.96 -5.01
CA PHE A 379 6.03 51.51 -3.65
C PHE A 379 5.14 50.33 -3.19
N ASN A 380 3.85 50.35 -3.55
CA ASN A 380 2.94 49.25 -3.27
C ASN A 380 3.29 47.99 -4.08
N GLU A 381 3.74 48.14 -5.34
CA GLU A 381 4.26 47.04 -6.15
C GLU A 381 5.52 46.43 -5.54
N ILE A 382 6.46 47.24 -5.03
CA ILE A 382 7.65 46.75 -4.32
C ILE A 382 7.26 45.90 -3.10
N LYS A 383 6.27 46.33 -2.31
CA LYS A 383 5.74 45.53 -1.18
C LYS A 383 5.08 44.21 -1.59
N LEU A 384 4.53 44.13 -2.81
CA LEU A 384 4.00 42.87 -3.35
C LEU A 384 5.16 41.94 -3.75
N ILE A 385 6.21 42.49 -4.35
CA ILE A 385 7.42 41.73 -4.72
C ILE A 385 8.11 41.20 -3.45
N ASP A 386 8.24 41.99 -2.38
CA ASP A 386 8.85 41.53 -1.12
C ASP A 386 8.10 40.32 -0.53
N ARG A 387 6.77 40.37 -0.47
CA ARG A 387 5.94 39.23 -0.04
C ARG A 387 6.07 38.01 -0.95
N ALA A 388 6.22 38.22 -2.27
CA ALA A 388 6.43 37.14 -3.21
C ALA A 388 7.82 36.48 -3.02
N ILE A 389 8.86 37.27 -2.73
CA ILE A 389 10.21 36.76 -2.41
C ILE A 389 10.18 35.96 -1.11
N GLU A 390 9.51 36.46 -0.06
CA GLU A 390 9.33 35.72 1.21
C GLU A 390 8.61 34.39 1.00
N SER A 391 7.51 34.38 0.23
CA SER A 391 6.80 33.15 -0.11
C SER A 391 7.68 32.18 -0.91
N ASN A 392 8.47 32.67 -1.87
CA ASN A 392 9.37 31.84 -2.66
C ASN A 392 10.52 31.28 -1.82
N ALA A 393 11.04 32.04 -0.85
CA ALA A 393 12.05 31.58 0.09
C ALA A 393 11.52 30.44 0.98
N GLN A 394 10.26 30.53 1.44
CA GLN A 394 9.62 29.44 2.17
C GLN A 394 9.48 28.19 1.29
N MET A 395 9.02 28.34 0.04
CA MET A 395 8.91 27.20 -0.88
C MET A 395 10.25 26.51 -1.15
N VAL A 396 11.33 27.28 -1.29
CA VAL A 396 12.69 26.74 -1.48
C VAL A 396 13.19 25.99 -0.24
N ASN A 397 12.85 26.47 0.96
CA ASN A 397 13.15 25.75 2.21
C ASN A 397 12.37 24.43 2.31
N ASP A 398 11.07 24.45 2.02
CA ASP A 398 10.22 23.25 2.02
C ASP A 398 10.70 22.22 0.98
N GLN A 399 11.13 22.71 -0.20
CA GLN A 399 11.74 21.87 -1.24
C GLN A 399 13.06 21.25 -0.78
N SER A 400 13.92 21.99 -0.09
CA SER A 400 15.20 21.49 0.44
C SER A 400 15.01 20.42 1.51
N ALA A 401 14.02 20.61 2.40
CA ALA A 401 13.63 19.59 3.38
C ALA A 401 13.15 18.31 2.68
N SER A 402 12.27 18.44 1.67
CA SER A 402 11.77 17.31 0.89
C SER A 402 12.87 16.57 0.12
N ILE A 403 13.84 17.29 -0.45
CA ILE A 403 15.00 16.68 -1.13
C ILE A 403 15.84 15.85 -0.15
N THR A 404 16.07 16.37 1.06
CA THR A 404 16.85 15.66 2.09
C THR A 404 16.17 14.36 2.52
N GLU A 405 14.84 14.40 2.72
CA GLU A 405 14.04 13.21 3.04
C GLU A 405 14.06 12.17 1.90
N ASN A 406 13.96 12.64 0.64
CA ASN A 406 14.05 11.76 -0.52
C ASN A 406 15.43 11.11 -0.65
N ILE A 407 16.53 11.83 -0.39
CA ILE A 407 17.88 11.25 -0.38
C ILE A 407 18.01 10.17 0.69
N ALA A 408 17.49 10.42 1.90
CA ALA A 408 17.48 9.42 2.96
C ALA A 408 16.69 8.16 2.56
N SER A 409 15.51 8.35 1.94
CA SER A 409 14.68 7.25 1.43
C SER A 409 15.39 6.44 0.34
N VAL A 410 16.06 7.11 -0.60
CA VAL A 410 16.82 6.45 -1.68
C VAL A 410 18.04 5.70 -1.13
N ASN A 411 18.73 6.23 -0.12
CA ASN A 411 19.81 5.51 0.57
C ASN A 411 19.30 4.23 1.25
N ASN A 412 18.10 4.27 1.84
CA ASN A 412 17.46 3.05 2.37
C ASN A 412 17.12 2.04 1.27
N ILE A 413 16.71 2.49 0.09
CA ILE A 413 16.51 1.62 -1.08
C ILE A 413 17.83 0.99 -1.51
N ILE A 414 18.93 1.74 -1.61
CA ILE A 414 20.25 1.23 -1.96
C ILE A 414 20.71 0.14 -0.97
N ASN A 415 20.53 0.38 0.33
CA ASN A 415 20.82 -0.62 1.36
C ASN A 415 19.93 -1.88 1.22
N SER A 416 18.66 -1.69 0.87
CA SER A 416 17.74 -2.79 0.62
C SER A 416 18.16 -3.61 -0.60
N ILE A 417 18.56 -2.96 -1.70
CA ILE A 417 19.10 -3.61 -2.90
C ILE A 417 20.32 -4.47 -2.52
N LYS A 418 21.26 -3.92 -1.75
CA LYS A 418 22.43 -4.66 -1.27
C LYS A 418 22.07 -5.91 -0.44
N ASN A 419 21.07 -5.80 0.43
CA ASN A 419 20.58 -6.94 1.21
C ASN A 419 19.97 -8.02 0.30
N VAL A 420 19.16 -7.61 -0.69
CA VAL A 420 18.56 -8.54 -1.66
C VAL A 420 19.64 -9.20 -2.53
N THR A 421 20.70 -8.49 -2.93
CA THR A 421 21.86 -9.07 -3.62
C THR A 421 22.51 -10.17 -2.80
N ASN A 422 22.82 -9.91 -1.53
CA ASN A 422 23.42 -10.92 -0.65
C ASN A 422 22.49 -12.13 -0.46
N SER A 423 21.18 -11.91 -0.32
CA SER A 423 20.20 -13.00 -0.22
C SER A 423 20.09 -13.82 -1.51
N SER A 424 20.14 -13.19 -2.69
CA SER A 424 20.14 -13.87 -3.99
C SER A 424 21.39 -14.74 -4.19
N GLU A 425 22.56 -14.25 -3.78
CA GLU A 425 23.81 -15.02 -3.81
C GLU A 425 23.77 -16.23 -2.87
N GLN A 426 23.27 -16.06 -1.65
CA GLN A 426 23.05 -17.17 -0.71
C GLN A 426 22.07 -18.21 -1.24
N GLN A 427 20.96 -17.77 -1.86
CA GLN A 427 20.00 -18.68 -2.51
C GLN A 427 20.65 -19.49 -3.63
N LYS A 428 21.51 -18.87 -4.45
CA LYS A 428 22.24 -19.56 -5.53
C LYS A 428 23.08 -20.71 -4.98
N HIS A 429 23.83 -20.45 -3.92
CA HIS A 429 24.62 -21.49 -3.26
C HIS A 429 23.74 -22.61 -2.69
N ALA A 430 22.64 -22.25 -2.02
CA ALA A 430 21.70 -23.23 -1.47
C ALA A 430 21.09 -24.13 -2.55
N PHE A 431 20.69 -23.57 -3.71
CA PHE A 431 20.15 -24.35 -4.82
C PHE A 431 21.20 -25.27 -5.45
N SER A 432 22.44 -24.81 -5.60
CA SER A 432 23.53 -25.66 -6.09
C SER A 432 23.80 -26.83 -5.14
N SER A 433 23.83 -26.60 -3.83
CA SER A 433 23.98 -27.68 -2.85
C SER A 433 22.78 -28.63 -2.85
N ALA A 434 21.55 -28.13 -3.00
CA ALA A 434 20.36 -28.96 -3.11
C ALA A 434 20.40 -29.84 -4.37
N SER A 435 20.88 -29.31 -5.51
CA SER A 435 21.03 -30.06 -6.76
C SER A 435 21.96 -31.26 -6.57
N ILE A 436 23.13 -31.04 -5.97
CA ILE A 436 24.10 -32.11 -5.69
C ILE A 436 23.49 -33.16 -4.75
N ALA A 437 22.81 -32.72 -3.69
CA ALA A 437 22.18 -33.64 -2.73
C ALA A 437 21.08 -34.50 -3.40
N VAL A 438 20.30 -33.93 -4.30
CA VAL A 438 19.26 -34.66 -5.06
C VAL A 438 19.88 -35.66 -6.02
N GLU A 439 20.99 -35.31 -6.68
CA GLU A 439 21.71 -36.23 -7.55
C GLU A 439 22.25 -37.45 -6.77
N GLU A 440 22.86 -37.23 -5.61
CA GLU A 440 23.33 -38.30 -4.72
C GLU A 440 22.17 -39.17 -4.20
N LEU A 441 21.04 -38.54 -3.88
CA LEU A 441 19.82 -39.22 -3.42
C LEU A 441 19.28 -40.13 -4.54
N LEU A 442 19.16 -39.63 -5.76
CA LEU A 442 18.73 -40.42 -6.92
C LEU A 442 19.67 -41.60 -7.18
N GLN A 443 20.99 -41.40 -7.13
CA GLN A 443 21.95 -42.51 -7.25
C GLN A 443 21.75 -43.57 -6.15
N THR A 444 21.44 -43.14 -4.93
CA THR A 444 21.14 -44.05 -3.81
C THR A 444 19.85 -44.81 -4.07
N ILE A 445 18.79 -44.16 -4.56
CA ILE A 445 17.53 -44.81 -4.92
C ILE A 445 17.76 -45.87 -6.01
N TYR A 446 18.55 -45.56 -7.05
CA TYR A 446 18.88 -46.55 -8.09
C TYR A 446 19.60 -47.78 -7.51
N LYS A 447 20.52 -47.59 -6.55
CA LYS A 447 21.16 -48.71 -5.84
C LYS A 447 20.16 -49.52 -5.02
N ILE A 448 19.18 -48.87 -4.38
CA ILE A 448 18.11 -49.57 -3.67
C ILE A 448 17.28 -50.40 -4.66
N SER A 449 16.94 -49.84 -5.82
CA SER A 449 16.22 -50.57 -6.88
C SER A 449 16.95 -51.84 -7.30
N ASP A 450 18.27 -51.76 -7.55
CA ASP A 450 19.10 -52.92 -7.90
C ASP A 450 19.17 -53.95 -6.76
N ASN A 451 19.30 -53.49 -5.51
CA ASN A 451 19.29 -54.37 -4.35
C ASN A 451 17.94 -55.07 -4.17
N MET A 452 16.82 -54.41 -4.49
CA MET A 452 15.50 -55.03 -4.44
C MET A 452 15.31 -56.09 -5.53
N GLU A 453 15.93 -55.94 -6.70
CA GLU A 453 15.95 -56.98 -7.73
C GLU A 453 16.70 -58.23 -7.25
N LYS A 454 17.89 -58.03 -6.66
CA LYS A 454 18.68 -59.10 -6.06
C LYS A 454 17.94 -59.77 -4.89
N GLN A 455 17.26 -58.98 -4.06
CA GLN A 455 16.47 -59.50 -2.96
C GLN A 455 15.30 -60.34 -3.47
N ALA A 456 14.56 -59.88 -4.48
CA ALA A 456 13.47 -60.67 -5.07
C ALA A 456 13.96 -62.04 -5.57
N SER A 457 15.10 -62.06 -6.28
CA SER A 457 15.73 -63.32 -6.72
C SER A 457 16.14 -64.23 -5.56
N ALA A 458 16.72 -63.66 -4.49
CA ALA A 458 17.11 -64.42 -3.31
C ALA A 458 15.91 -65.02 -2.58
N VAL A 459 14.79 -64.29 -2.52
CA VAL A 459 13.54 -64.74 -1.91
C VAL A 459 12.92 -65.89 -2.70
N GLU A 460 12.90 -65.79 -4.03
CA GLU A 460 12.43 -66.85 -4.92
C GLU A 460 13.27 -68.13 -4.75
N GLN A 461 14.59 -68.00 -4.74
CA GLN A 461 15.50 -69.14 -4.50
C GLN A 461 15.31 -69.75 -3.11
N THR A 462 15.11 -68.92 -2.07
CA THR A 462 14.87 -69.39 -0.71
C THR A 462 13.53 -70.12 -0.62
N SER A 463 12.48 -69.60 -1.28
CA SER A 463 11.17 -70.27 -1.36
C SER A 463 11.31 -71.67 -1.96
N SER A 464 11.98 -71.79 -3.10
CA SER A 464 12.22 -73.08 -3.76
C SER A 464 13.00 -74.05 -2.87
N SER A 465 14.02 -73.57 -2.16
CA SER A 465 14.83 -74.40 -1.26
C SER A 465 14.02 -74.92 -0.07
N ILE A 466 13.10 -74.11 0.47
CA ILE A 466 12.21 -74.51 1.57
C ILE A 466 11.12 -75.48 1.09
N GLU A 467 10.57 -75.28 -0.11
CA GLU A 467 9.63 -76.24 -0.72
C GLU A 467 10.29 -77.63 -0.91
N GLU A 468 11.54 -77.65 -1.39
CA GLU A 468 12.33 -78.89 -1.48
C GLU A 468 12.60 -79.51 -0.10
N MET A 469 12.91 -78.68 0.91
CA MET A 469 13.09 -79.14 2.29
C MET A 469 11.83 -79.80 2.85
N ILE A 470 10.64 -79.23 2.63
CA ILE A 470 9.36 -79.81 3.07
C ILE A 470 9.08 -81.13 2.35
N SER A 471 9.40 -81.22 1.05
CA SER A 471 9.33 -82.48 0.30
C SER A 471 10.24 -83.55 0.91
N ASN A 472 11.46 -83.18 1.29
CA ASN A 472 12.39 -84.09 1.98
C ASN A 472 11.89 -84.52 3.36
N ILE A 473 11.33 -83.60 4.17
CA ILE A 473 10.69 -83.91 5.46
C ILE A 473 9.53 -84.90 5.29
N THR A 474 8.74 -84.75 4.22
CA THR A 474 7.65 -85.68 3.89
C THR A 474 8.20 -87.07 3.51
N SER A 475 9.30 -87.13 2.77
CA SER A 475 9.99 -88.38 2.42
C SER A 475 10.59 -89.08 3.65
N VAL A 476 11.15 -88.31 4.58
CA VAL A 476 11.65 -88.80 5.87
C VAL A 476 10.50 -89.35 6.73
N ALA A 477 9.35 -88.66 6.80
CA ALA A 477 8.15 -89.15 7.48
C ALA A 477 7.73 -90.55 6.99
N LYS A 478 7.73 -90.74 5.67
CA LYS A 478 7.41 -92.05 5.05
C LYS A 478 8.44 -93.12 5.42
N SER A 479 9.71 -92.76 5.52
CA SER A 479 10.79 -93.67 5.91
C SER A 479 10.70 -94.07 7.39
N ILE A 480 10.35 -93.13 8.27
CA ILE A 480 10.08 -93.36 9.70
C ILE A 480 8.90 -94.31 9.88
N SER A 481 7.79 -94.09 9.14
CA SER A 481 6.62 -94.97 9.20
C SER A 481 6.98 -96.43 8.80
N LYS A 482 7.81 -96.60 7.77
CA LYS A 482 8.34 -97.93 7.40
C LYS A 482 9.24 -98.51 8.50
N ALA A 483 10.17 -97.73 9.05
CA ALA A 483 11.07 -98.17 10.12
C ALA A 483 10.28 -98.63 11.35
N HIS A 484 9.24 -97.90 11.74
CA HIS A 484 8.34 -98.26 12.83
C HIS A 484 7.66 -99.61 12.58
N SER A 485 7.13 -99.83 11.36
CA SER A 485 6.52 -101.12 10.99
C SER A 485 7.51 -102.29 11.00
N PHE A 486 8.75 -102.05 10.57
CA PHE A 486 9.82 -103.05 10.59
C PHE A 486 10.25 -103.40 12.02
N SER A 487 10.46 -102.41 12.89
CA SER A 487 10.76 -102.65 14.32
C SER A 487 9.67 -103.46 14.99
N LYS A 488 8.39 -103.11 14.76
CA LYS A 488 7.27 -103.87 15.32
C LYS A 488 7.25 -105.32 14.85
N LYS A 489 7.54 -105.56 13.56
CA LYS A 489 7.63 -106.93 13.02
C LYS A 489 8.80 -107.70 13.63
N LEU A 490 9.98 -107.08 13.74
CA LEU A 490 11.17 -107.70 14.32
C LEU A 490 10.96 -108.08 15.79
N LEU A 491 10.21 -107.27 16.54
CA LEU A 491 9.80 -107.56 17.92
C LEU A 491 8.96 -108.85 18.01
N ILE A 492 8.02 -109.03 17.08
CA ILE A 492 7.20 -110.26 16.99
C ILE A 492 8.07 -111.45 16.58
N ASP A 493 8.85 -111.32 15.50
CA ASP A 493 9.68 -112.41 14.99
C ASP A 493 10.75 -112.87 16.02
N ALA A 494 11.29 -111.95 16.83
CA ALA A 494 12.25 -112.28 17.89
C ALA A 494 11.58 -112.97 19.09
N HIS A 495 10.37 -112.56 19.46
CA HIS A 495 9.58 -113.22 20.49
C HIS A 495 9.20 -114.65 20.08
N ASP A 496 8.64 -114.82 18.88
CA ASP A 496 8.28 -116.12 18.33
C ASP A 496 9.52 -117.03 18.22
N GLY A 497 10.67 -116.47 17.84
CA GLY A 497 11.94 -117.19 17.81
C GLY A 497 12.40 -117.64 19.21
N GLY A 498 12.16 -116.83 20.24
CA GLY A 498 12.44 -117.17 21.64
C GLY A 498 11.60 -118.36 22.11
N ASP A 499 10.29 -118.30 21.85
CA ASP A 499 9.35 -119.37 22.18
C ASP A 499 9.75 -120.70 21.50
N MET A 500 10.19 -120.66 20.23
CA MET A 500 10.69 -121.85 19.53
C MET A 500 11.96 -122.42 20.15
N VAL A 501 12.88 -121.58 20.64
CA VAL A 501 14.10 -122.06 21.32
C VAL A 501 13.75 -122.74 22.64
N ASP A 502 12.79 -122.20 23.39
CA ASP A 502 12.28 -122.83 24.61
C ASP A 502 11.65 -124.20 24.33
N GLU A 503 10.85 -124.32 23.25
CA GLU A 503 10.31 -125.62 22.79
C GLU A 503 11.43 -126.62 22.42
N VAL A 504 12.51 -126.17 21.77
CA VAL A 504 13.67 -127.01 21.45
C VAL A 504 14.39 -127.50 22.72
N ILE A 505 14.57 -126.63 23.71
CA ILE A 505 15.20 -127.01 24.99
C ILE A 505 14.37 -128.10 25.69
N GLU A 506 13.05 -127.95 25.73
CA GLU A 506 12.15 -128.95 26.33
C GLU A 506 12.18 -130.28 25.56
N ALA A 507 12.19 -130.25 24.22
CA ALA A 507 12.31 -131.47 23.42
C ALA A 507 13.63 -132.20 23.66
N VAL A 508 14.74 -131.47 23.77
CA VAL A 508 16.08 -132.02 24.04
C VAL A 508 16.17 -132.60 25.45
N ARG A 509 15.55 -131.98 26.46
CA ARG A 509 15.41 -132.56 27.82
C ARG A 509 14.65 -133.89 27.80
N GLY A 510 13.61 -134.01 26.98
CA GLY A 510 12.93 -135.30 26.79
C GLY A 510 13.83 -136.40 26.20
N ILE A 511 14.79 -136.04 25.34
CA ILE A 511 15.80 -136.97 24.81
C ILE A 511 16.81 -137.35 25.90
N GLU A 512 17.19 -136.42 26.78
CA GLU A 512 18.06 -136.67 27.94
C GLU A 512 17.44 -137.73 28.85
N GLU A 513 16.18 -137.53 29.24
CA GLU A 513 15.43 -138.48 30.08
C GLU A 513 15.33 -139.87 29.43
N SER A 514 15.03 -139.91 28.13
CA SER A 514 14.99 -141.17 27.36
C SER A 514 16.36 -141.85 27.29
N SER A 515 17.45 -141.08 27.20
CA SER A 515 18.81 -141.60 27.15
C SER A 515 19.24 -142.20 28.50
N ASP A 516 18.83 -141.58 29.61
CA ASP A 516 19.04 -142.12 30.95
C ASP A 516 18.27 -143.41 31.19
N GLN A 517 17.02 -143.51 30.71
CA GLN A 517 16.27 -144.77 30.74
C GLN A 517 16.98 -145.88 29.95
N ILE A 518 17.52 -145.58 28.76
CA ILE A 518 18.29 -146.56 27.97
C ILE A 518 19.56 -146.99 28.73
N LYS A 519 20.26 -146.06 29.38
CA LYS A 519 21.44 -146.36 30.21
C LYS A 519 21.12 -147.35 31.32
N GLU A 520 19.98 -147.18 32.00
CA GLU A 520 19.51 -148.11 33.02
C GLU A 520 19.25 -149.51 32.45
N ILE A 521 18.55 -149.60 31.31
CA ILE A 521 18.30 -150.88 30.62
C ILE A 521 19.62 -151.56 30.23
N VAL A 522 20.58 -150.82 29.68
CA VAL A 522 21.89 -151.35 29.27
C VAL A 522 22.68 -151.88 30.48
N ASN A 523 22.61 -151.20 31.63
CA ASN A 523 23.20 -151.69 32.88
C ASN A 523 22.56 -153.01 33.35
N VAL A 524 21.24 -153.16 33.22
CA VAL A 524 20.55 -154.41 33.52
C VAL A 524 21.02 -155.53 32.58
N ILE A 525 21.13 -155.26 31.27
CA ILE A 525 21.62 -156.25 30.28
C ILE A 525 23.08 -156.64 30.57
N GLN A 526 23.94 -155.69 30.92
CA GLN A 526 25.32 -155.97 31.36
C GLN A 526 25.33 -156.91 32.57
N GLY A 527 24.47 -156.65 33.57
CA GLY A 527 24.32 -157.53 34.73
C GLY A 527 23.82 -158.94 34.36
N ILE A 528 22.87 -159.06 33.43
CA ILE A 528 22.40 -160.35 32.90
C ILE A 528 23.53 -161.09 32.18
N ALA A 529 24.33 -160.39 31.36
CA ALA A 529 25.47 -160.97 30.65
C ALA A 529 26.52 -161.51 31.63
N GLU A 530 26.86 -160.77 32.68
CA GLU A 530 27.79 -161.22 33.74
C GLU A 530 27.27 -162.45 34.49
N GLN A 531 25.99 -162.45 34.87
CA GLN A 531 25.34 -163.60 35.49
C GLN A 531 25.34 -164.83 34.56
N THR A 532 25.06 -164.62 33.26
CA THR A 532 25.07 -165.68 32.25
C THR A 532 26.48 -166.24 32.04
N ASN A 533 27.50 -165.38 32.04
CA ASN A 533 28.90 -165.79 31.96
C ASN A 533 29.33 -166.64 33.17
N LEU A 534 28.91 -166.25 34.39
CA LEU A 534 29.15 -167.05 35.61
C LEU A 534 28.42 -168.40 35.57
N LEU A 535 27.16 -168.42 35.11
CA LEU A 535 26.39 -169.66 34.94
C LEU A 535 27.04 -170.58 33.91
N ALA A 536 27.49 -170.04 32.79
CA ALA A 536 28.20 -170.78 31.74
C ALA A 536 29.54 -171.33 32.24
N MET A 537 30.29 -170.56 33.05
CA MET A 537 31.51 -171.03 33.70
C MET A 537 31.23 -172.19 34.66
N ASN A 538 30.19 -172.07 35.50
CA ASN A 538 29.77 -173.15 36.39
C ASN A 538 29.34 -174.40 35.60
N ALA A 539 28.64 -174.22 34.47
CA ALA A 539 28.25 -175.33 33.60
C ALA A 539 29.45 -176.00 32.90
N ALA A 540 30.46 -175.22 32.48
CA ALA A 540 31.69 -175.75 31.90
C ALA A 540 32.51 -176.54 32.94
N ILE A 541 32.54 -176.08 34.20
CA ILE A 541 33.15 -176.81 35.33
C ILE A 541 32.44 -178.15 35.55
N GLU A 542 31.10 -178.17 35.57
CA GLU A 542 30.32 -179.39 35.78
C GLU A 542 30.45 -180.35 34.58
N ALA A 543 30.51 -179.82 33.36
CA ALA A 543 30.77 -180.60 32.15
C ALA A 543 32.18 -181.24 32.14
N ALA A 544 33.20 -180.53 32.66
CA ALA A 544 34.53 -181.09 32.87
C ALA A 544 34.54 -182.18 33.96
N HIS A 545 33.71 -182.05 35.00
CA HIS A 545 33.53 -183.06 36.06
C HIS A 545 32.90 -184.36 35.54
N ALA A 546 32.02 -184.27 34.53
CA ALA A 546 31.34 -185.41 33.91
C ALA A 546 32.19 -186.20 32.87
N GLY A 547 33.42 -185.78 32.57
CA GLY A 547 34.35 -186.49 31.69
C GLY A 547 33.85 -186.67 30.24
N GLU A 548 34.01 -187.86 29.65
CA GLU A 548 33.62 -188.14 28.24
C GLU A 548 32.13 -187.91 27.96
N GLN A 549 31.24 -188.06 28.94
CA GLN A 549 29.79 -187.86 28.79
C GLN A 549 29.39 -186.36 28.80
N GLY A 550 30.28 -185.48 29.29
CA GLY A 550 30.05 -184.03 29.38
C GLY A 550 30.51 -183.24 28.16
N ARG A 551 31.16 -183.86 27.17
CA ARG A 551 31.75 -183.17 26.01
C ARG A 551 30.76 -182.28 25.25
N GLY A 552 29.52 -182.75 25.02
CA GLY A 552 28.48 -181.96 24.36
C GLY A 552 28.01 -180.76 25.19
N PHE A 553 27.93 -180.92 26.52
CA PHE A 553 27.58 -179.83 27.44
C PHE A 553 28.69 -178.79 27.57
N SER A 554 29.96 -179.22 27.54
CA SER A 554 31.13 -178.34 27.57
C SER A 554 31.14 -177.37 26.39
N VAL A 555 30.84 -177.87 25.17
CA VAL A 555 30.76 -177.04 23.95
C VAL A 555 29.63 -176.02 24.05
N VAL A 556 28.45 -176.42 24.55
CA VAL A 556 27.32 -175.50 24.73
C VAL A 556 27.63 -174.45 25.82
N ALA A 557 28.28 -174.84 26.91
CA ALA A 557 28.69 -173.92 27.97
C ALA A 557 29.71 -172.89 27.48
N ASP A 558 30.71 -173.31 26.69
CA ASP A 558 31.67 -172.38 26.07
C ASP A 558 31.00 -171.42 25.06
N GLU A 559 30.02 -171.90 24.28
CA GLU A 559 29.27 -171.05 23.35
C GLU A 559 28.41 -170.00 24.10
N ILE A 560 27.74 -170.41 25.20
CA ILE A 560 26.98 -169.48 26.07
C ILE A 560 27.94 -168.48 26.73
N ARG A 561 29.13 -168.92 27.17
CA ARG A 561 30.15 -168.05 27.77
C ARG A 561 30.62 -166.99 26.77
N LEU A 562 30.96 -167.41 25.55
CA LEU A 562 31.36 -166.51 24.46
C LEU A 562 30.23 -165.54 24.09
N LEU A 563 28.98 -165.98 24.05
CA LEU A 563 27.82 -165.12 23.80
C LEU A 563 27.60 -164.09 24.91
N ALA A 564 27.79 -164.49 26.16
CA ALA A 564 27.70 -163.59 27.32
C ALA A 564 28.84 -162.55 27.34
N GLU A 565 30.07 -162.96 27.01
CA GLU A 565 31.23 -162.07 26.83
C GLU A 565 30.99 -161.07 25.69
N HIS A 566 30.48 -161.54 24.55
CA HIS A 566 30.07 -160.68 23.43
C HIS A 566 28.95 -159.70 23.82
N THR A 567 27.98 -160.15 24.62
CA THR A 567 26.87 -159.31 25.09
C THR A 567 27.39 -158.21 26.01
N ALA A 568 28.28 -158.55 26.96
CA ALA A 568 28.93 -157.61 27.87
C ALA A 568 29.78 -156.56 27.12
N ASP A 569 30.51 -156.97 26.08
CA ASP A 569 31.27 -156.02 25.27
C ASP A 569 30.36 -155.10 24.45
N ASN A 570 29.27 -155.64 23.88
CA ASN A 570 28.28 -154.83 23.18
C ASN A 570 27.59 -153.82 24.11
N THR A 571 27.23 -154.19 25.34
CA THR A 571 26.65 -153.27 26.32
C THR A 571 27.62 -152.18 26.77
N LYS A 572 28.92 -152.47 26.89
CA LYS A 572 29.95 -151.43 27.09
C LYS A 572 30.01 -150.46 25.90
N THR A 573 29.96 -150.97 24.66
CA THR A 573 29.91 -150.12 23.47
C THR A 573 28.68 -149.21 23.48
N ILE A 574 27.49 -149.76 23.78
CA ILE A 574 26.25 -148.97 23.89
C ILE A 574 26.38 -147.92 25.01
N THR A 575 26.94 -148.28 26.16
CA THR A 575 27.16 -147.34 27.28
C THR A 575 28.03 -146.15 26.87
N ASN A 576 29.08 -146.39 26.09
CA ASN A 576 29.94 -145.32 25.54
C ASN A 576 29.20 -144.44 24.52
N ILE A 577 28.31 -145.03 23.69
CA ILE A 577 27.45 -144.27 22.77
C ILE A 577 26.49 -143.38 23.57
N ILE A 578 25.81 -143.90 24.59
CA ILE A 578 24.91 -143.12 25.45
C ILE A 578 25.65 -141.98 26.14
N LYS A 579 26.85 -142.24 26.70
CA LYS A 579 27.69 -141.19 27.28
C LYS A 579 28.05 -140.09 26.26
N THR A 580 28.26 -140.46 25.01
CA THR A 580 28.53 -139.50 23.92
C THR A 580 27.26 -138.72 23.55
N ILE A 581 26.09 -139.36 23.56
CA ILE A 581 24.79 -138.70 23.31
C ILE A 581 24.49 -137.69 24.41
N THR A 582 24.61 -138.06 25.69
CA THR A 582 24.41 -137.13 26.83
C THR A 582 25.31 -135.90 26.71
N LYS A 583 26.60 -136.10 26.40
CA LYS A 583 27.52 -134.97 26.17
C LYS A 583 27.05 -134.04 25.03
N ARG A 584 26.54 -134.60 23.93
CA ARG A 584 26.01 -133.81 22.81
C ARG A 584 24.71 -133.08 23.16
N ILE A 585 23.88 -133.67 24.04
CA ILE A 585 22.68 -133.04 24.57
C ILE A 585 23.06 -131.81 25.39
N ASP A 586 24.01 -131.93 26.32
CA ASP A 586 24.52 -130.81 27.12
C ASP A 586 25.02 -129.66 26.23
N GLU A 587 25.85 -129.98 25.24
CA GLU A 587 26.36 -129.00 24.25
C GLU A 587 25.20 -128.34 23.47
N THR A 588 24.14 -129.09 23.14
CA THR A 588 22.98 -128.57 22.40
C THR A 588 22.13 -127.65 23.27
N VAL A 589 21.90 -128.00 24.55
CA VAL A 589 21.18 -127.16 25.51
C VAL A 589 21.94 -125.86 25.77
N GLU A 590 23.27 -125.90 25.89
CA GLU A 590 24.09 -124.70 26.02
C GLU A 590 23.96 -123.78 24.79
N LEU A 591 24.05 -124.33 23.58
CA LEU A 591 23.88 -123.57 22.34
C LEU A 591 22.46 -122.98 22.19
N ALA A 592 21.44 -123.72 22.60
CA ALA A 592 20.05 -123.24 22.59
C ALA A 592 19.86 -122.08 23.57
N ASN A 593 20.35 -122.20 24.82
CA ASN A 593 20.31 -121.10 25.79
C ASN A 593 21.03 -119.84 25.29
N ASN A 594 22.21 -120.00 24.68
CA ASN A 594 22.94 -118.88 24.08
C ASN A 594 22.16 -118.23 22.90
N SER A 595 21.41 -119.03 22.14
CA SER A 595 20.53 -118.54 21.08
C SER A 595 19.33 -117.78 21.65
N GLY A 596 18.70 -118.28 22.71
CA GLY A 596 17.61 -117.60 23.44
C GLY A 596 18.07 -116.25 23.99
N LYS A 597 19.24 -116.20 24.64
CA LYS A 597 19.82 -114.94 25.12
C LYS A 597 20.12 -113.95 23.99
N SER A 598 20.49 -114.44 22.81
CA SER A 598 20.71 -113.58 21.64
C SER A 598 19.39 -112.99 21.12
N LEU A 599 18.29 -113.74 21.18
CA LEU A 599 16.95 -113.27 20.83
C LEU A 599 16.41 -112.25 21.83
N GLU A 600 16.65 -112.44 23.13
CA GLU A 600 16.33 -111.46 24.18
C GLU A 600 17.03 -110.12 23.92
N ASN A 601 18.33 -110.15 23.58
CA ASN A 601 19.07 -108.94 23.20
C ASN A 601 18.49 -108.26 21.93
N ILE A 602 17.98 -109.04 20.96
CA ILE A 602 17.33 -108.49 19.76
C ILE A 602 16.00 -107.80 20.14
N LEU A 603 15.25 -108.38 21.08
CA LEU A 603 14.00 -107.81 21.60
C LEU A 603 14.26 -106.42 22.22
N ASP A 604 15.23 -106.33 23.14
CA ASP A 604 15.63 -105.08 23.82
C ASP A 604 16.11 -104.01 22.82
N MET A 605 16.88 -104.42 21.81
CA MET A 605 17.38 -103.51 20.77
C MET A 605 16.25 -103.02 19.86
N SER A 606 15.28 -103.87 19.56
CA SER A 606 14.11 -103.52 18.74
C SER A 606 13.18 -102.56 19.46
N GLU A 607 12.98 -102.73 20.77
CA GLU A 607 12.20 -101.81 21.60
C GLU A 607 12.87 -100.43 21.67
N ASN A 608 14.19 -100.39 21.92
CA ASN A 608 14.95 -99.14 21.87
C ASN A 608 14.88 -98.47 20.49
N THR A 609 14.96 -99.23 19.40
CA THR A 609 14.82 -98.69 18.04
C THR A 609 13.43 -98.10 17.83
N SER A 610 12.37 -98.76 18.31
CA SER A 610 10.99 -98.26 18.23
C SER A 610 10.84 -96.90 18.95
N ARG A 611 11.45 -96.75 20.13
CA ARG A 611 11.47 -95.49 20.89
C ARG A 611 12.17 -94.37 20.11
N VAL A 612 13.36 -94.65 19.55
CA VAL A 612 14.10 -93.67 18.73
C VAL A 612 13.28 -93.26 17.50
N VAL A 613 12.63 -94.22 16.82
CA VAL A 613 11.76 -93.92 15.67
C VAL A 613 10.59 -93.01 16.06
N ALA A 614 10.00 -93.19 17.25
CA ALA A 614 8.95 -92.31 17.76
C ALA A 614 9.45 -90.89 18.06
N GLU A 615 10.65 -90.76 18.63
CA GLU A 615 11.30 -89.47 18.87
C GLU A 615 11.56 -88.74 17.54
N ILE A 616 12.11 -89.43 16.53
CA ILE A 616 12.33 -88.84 15.19
C ILE A 616 11.00 -88.44 14.54
N ASN A 617 9.94 -89.23 14.69
CA ASN A 617 8.63 -88.89 14.14
C ASN A 617 8.08 -87.57 14.71
N THR A 618 8.28 -87.36 16.02
CA THR A 618 7.87 -86.13 16.71
C THR A 618 8.66 -84.93 16.17
N ALA A 619 10.00 -85.04 16.11
CA ALA A 619 10.86 -83.99 15.55
C ALA A 619 10.53 -83.69 14.07
N ASN A 620 10.22 -84.72 13.28
CA ASN A 620 9.85 -84.54 11.87
C ASN A 620 8.52 -83.80 11.71
N SER A 621 7.55 -84.04 12.60
CA SER A 621 6.28 -83.29 12.63
C SER A 621 6.50 -81.82 13.00
N GLU A 622 7.42 -81.53 13.92
CA GLU A 622 7.78 -80.15 14.28
C GLU A 622 8.49 -79.44 13.10
N LEU A 623 9.40 -80.13 12.40
CA LEU A 623 10.05 -79.59 11.20
C LEU A 623 9.06 -79.30 10.07
N GLU A 624 8.01 -80.12 9.91
CA GLU A 624 6.96 -79.87 8.91
C GLU A 624 6.19 -78.58 9.23
N ILE A 625 5.79 -78.38 10.49
CA ILE A 625 5.12 -77.16 10.95
C ILE A 625 6.04 -75.95 10.76
N GLY A 626 7.28 -76.02 11.24
CA GLY A 626 8.26 -74.95 11.09
C GLY A 626 8.57 -74.60 9.63
N GLY A 627 8.60 -75.60 8.74
CA GLY A 627 8.75 -75.38 7.30
C GLY A 627 7.59 -74.58 6.69
N ARG A 628 6.35 -74.83 7.12
CA ARG A 628 5.17 -74.08 6.66
C ARG A 628 5.17 -72.63 7.18
N ASP A 629 5.57 -72.42 8.43
CA ASP A 629 5.68 -71.08 9.01
C ASP A 629 6.78 -70.25 8.30
N ILE A 630 7.89 -70.89 7.93
CA ILE A 630 8.93 -70.26 7.12
C ILE A 630 8.39 -69.87 5.74
N LEU A 631 7.62 -70.73 5.06
CA LEU A 631 6.99 -70.38 3.78
C LEU A 631 6.04 -69.19 3.89
N GLU A 632 5.23 -69.12 4.95
CA GLU A 632 4.35 -67.97 5.20
C GLU A 632 5.16 -66.69 5.42
N THR A 633 6.25 -66.78 6.19
CA THR A 633 7.18 -65.65 6.42
C THR A 633 7.84 -65.19 5.11
N ILE A 634 8.26 -66.12 4.24
CA ILE A 634 8.82 -65.82 2.92
C ILE A 634 7.80 -65.09 2.04
N LYS A 635 6.52 -65.47 2.08
CA LYS A 635 5.46 -64.73 1.37
C LYS A 635 5.31 -63.30 1.87
N HIS A 636 5.34 -63.09 3.19
CA HIS A 636 5.32 -61.75 3.76
C HIS A 636 6.54 -60.93 3.32
N LEU A 637 7.73 -61.54 3.32
CA LEU A 637 8.96 -60.89 2.90
C LEU A 637 8.91 -60.53 1.41
N ASN A 638 8.35 -61.38 0.54
CA ASN A 638 8.12 -61.07 -0.86
C ASN A 638 7.18 -59.86 -1.04
N ASN A 639 6.08 -59.81 -0.28
CA ASN A 639 5.17 -58.67 -0.31
C ASN A 639 5.86 -57.37 0.13
N ILE A 640 6.72 -57.42 1.15
CA ILE A 640 7.54 -56.27 1.56
C ILE A 640 8.51 -55.86 0.45
N THR A 641 9.22 -56.81 -0.17
CA THR A 641 10.13 -56.54 -1.29
C THR A 641 9.40 -55.86 -2.46
N MET A 642 8.19 -56.32 -2.80
CA MET A 642 7.35 -55.65 -3.80
C MET A 642 6.92 -54.24 -3.37
N GLY A 643 6.52 -54.06 -2.12
CA GLY A 643 6.15 -52.74 -1.59
C GLY A 643 7.31 -51.75 -1.61
N VAL A 644 8.53 -52.19 -1.28
CA VAL A 644 9.73 -51.34 -1.37
C VAL A 644 10.06 -50.98 -2.82
N LYS A 645 9.90 -51.92 -3.77
CA LYS A 645 10.07 -51.62 -5.21
C LYS A 645 9.12 -50.53 -5.69
N GLU A 646 7.86 -50.55 -5.25
CA GLU A 646 6.89 -49.53 -5.62
C GLU A 646 7.28 -48.16 -5.03
N ASN A 647 7.64 -48.12 -3.74
CA ASN A 647 8.10 -46.89 -3.10
C ASN A 647 9.36 -46.31 -3.79
N VAL A 648 10.28 -47.16 -4.21
CA VAL A 648 11.48 -46.75 -4.97
C VAL A 648 11.07 -46.10 -6.29
N ARG A 649 10.09 -46.65 -7.01
CA ARG A 649 9.56 -46.06 -8.25
C ARG A 649 8.95 -44.68 -8.02
N GLU A 650 8.17 -44.52 -6.95
CA GLU A 650 7.58 -43.23 -6.57
C GLU A 650 8.64 -42.20 -6.18
N GLN A 651 9.71 -42.63 -5.49
CA GLN A 651 10.83 -41.77 -5.12
C GLN A 651 11.64 -41.30 -6.33
N ILE A 652 11.85 -42.15 -7.35
CA ILE A 652 12.49 -41.73 -8.62
C ILE A 652 11.67 -40.61 -9.27
N ASN A 653 10.36 -40.83 -9.45
CA ASN A 653 9.47 -39.82 -10.03
C ASN A 653 9.48 -38.51 -9.21
N SER A 654 9.50 -38.62 -7.88
CA SER A 654 9.56 -37.45 -6.99
C SER A 654 10.91 -36.73 -7.13
N GLY A 655 12.01 -37.46 -7.30
CA GLY A 655 13.33 -36.89 -7.55
C GLY A 655 13.39 -36.10 -8.86
N ASP A 656 12.80 -36.60 -9.95
CA ASP A 656 12.71 -35.88 -11.23
C ASP A 656 11.93 -34.56 -11.11
N VAL A 657 10.86 -34.56 -10.29
CA VAL A 657 10.09 -33.34 -9.98
C VAL A 657 10.93 -32.34 -9.19
N VAL A 658 11.68 -32.81 -8.18
CA VAL A 658 12.57 -31.94 -7.39
C VAL A 658 13.69 -31.35 -8.26
N ASP A 659 14.30 -32.14 -9.14
CA ASP A 659 15.32 -31.67 -10.08
C ASP A 659 14.79 -30.57 -11.02
N SER A 660 13.58 -30.76 -11.55
CA SER A 660 12.89 -29.75 -12.37
C SER A 660 12.62 -28.45 -11.59
N GLN A 661 12.24 -28.55 -10.31
CA GLN A 661 12.00 -27.39 -9.45
C GLN A 661 13.29 -26.64 -9.13
N ILE A 662 14.40 -27.34 -8.89
CA ILE A 662 15.71 -26.72 -8.68
C ILE A 662 16.15 -25.95 -9.92
N THR A 663 15.93 -26.52 -11.11
CA THR A 663 16.20 -25.85 -12.39
C THR A 663 15.37 -24.57 -12.56
N LEU A 664 14.07 -24.62 -12.20
CA LEU A 664 13.21 -23.44 -12.23
C LEU A 664 13.67 -22.36 -11.23
N LEU A 665 14.09 -22.75 -10.03
CA LEU A 665 14.60 -21.83 -9.01
C LEU A 665 15.91 -21.16 -9.45
N ASP A 666 16.80 -21.87 -10.15
CA ASP A 666 17.99 -21.26 -10.76
C ASP A 666 17.62 -20.20 -11.81
N GLN A 667 16.58 -20.44 -12.61
CA GLN A 667 16.06 -19.45 -13.55
C GLN A 667 15.49 -18.22 -12.84
N ILE A 668 14.66 -18.41 -11.81
CA ILE A 668 14.12 -17.30 -11.02
C ILE A 668 15.26 -16.48 -10.41
N ASN A 669 16.31 -17.12 -9.91
CA ASN A 669 17.43 -16.41 -9.31
C ASN A 669 18.21 -15.57 -10.34
N LYS A 670 18.29 -16.02 -11.61
CA LYS A 670 18.84 -15.20 -12.71
C LYS A 670 17.96 -13.97 -12.98
N GLU A 671 16.65 -14.15 -13.05
CA GLU A 671 15.70 -13.02 -13.26
C GLU A 671 15.80 -12.00 -12.09
N VAL A 672 15.90 -12.49 -10.86
CA VAL A 672 16.12 -11.63 -9.68
C VAL A 672 17.42 -10.84 -9.79
N ALA A 673 18.51 -11.46 -10.24
CA ALA A 673 19.78 -10.77 -10.42
C ALA A 673 19.69 -9.63 -11.46
N GLU A 674 18.97 -9.85 -12.57
CA GLU A 674 18.72 -8.80 -13.58
C GLU A 674 17.89 -7.63 -13.00
N ILE A 675 16.87 -7.93 -12.21
CA ILE A 675 16.05 -6.90 -11.55
C ILE A 675 16.87 -6.09 -10.53
N ILE A 676 17.74 -6.75 -9.76
CA ILE A 676 18.66 -6.09 -8.82
C ILE A 676 19.56 -5.10 -9.56
N GLU A 677 20.13 -5.52 -10.70
CA GLU A 677 20.99 -4.66 -11.52
C GLU A 677 20.22 -3.44 -12.05
N ALA A 678 19.04 -3.66 -12.63
CA ALA A 678 18.18 -2.58 -13.13
C ALA A 678 17.78 -1.58 -12.02
N ASN A 679 17.40 -2.09 -10.84
CA ASN A 679 17.05 -1.25 -9.69
C ASN A 679 18.26 -0.48 -9.13
N SER A 680 19.46 -1.08 -9.16
CA SER A 680 20.70 -0.42 -8.75
C SER A 680 21.03 0.77 -9.66
N VAL A 681 20.89 0.59 -10.98
CA VAL A 681 21.04 1.66 -11.97
C VAL A 681 20.00 2.76 -11.73
N GLY A 682 18.72 2.39 -11.60
CA GLY A 682 17.64 3.35 -11.34
C GLY A 682 17.81 4.13 -10.04
N ALA A 683 18.23 3.48 -8.95
CA ALA A 683 18.50 4.16 -7.68
C ALA A 683 19.65 5.17 -7.82
N THR A 684 20.71 4.83 -8.55
CA THR A 684 21.85 5.73 -8.82
C THR A 684 21.41 6.95 -9.63
N GLU A 685 20.54 6.77 -10.62
CA GLU A 685 19.97 7.85 -11.42
C GLU A 685 19.10 8.80 -10.58
N VAL A 686 18.31 8.27 -9.64
CA VAL A 686 17.53 9.10 -8.70
C VAL A 686 18.45 9.89 -7.77
N VAL A 687 19.52 9.29 -7.24
CA VAL A 687 20.52 10.03 -6.44
C VAL A 687 21.11 11.19 -7.23
N SER A 688 21.49 10.95 -8.48
CA SER A 688 22.03 12.00 -9.37
C SER A 688 21.00 13.12 -9.61
N THR A 689 19.74 12.77 -9.84
CA THR A 689 18.65 13.74 -10.03
C THR A 689 18.40 14.56 -8.76
N MET A 690 18.46 13.94 -7.58
CA MET A 690 18.31 14.63 -6.30
C MET A 690 19.47 15.59 -6.03
N ALA A 691 20.70 15.23 -6.42
CA ALA A 691 21.85 16.13 -6.33
C ALA A 691 21.66 17.37 -7.22
N PHE A 692 21.17 17.20 -8.45
CA PHE A 692 20.85 18.30 -9.34
C PHE A 692 19.73 19.20 -8.80
N LEU A 693 18.66 18.61 -8.25
CA LEU A 693 17.58 19.39 -7.62
C LEU A 693 18.07 20.16 -6.40
N ASN A 694 18.97 19.59 -5.61
CA ASN A 694 19.59 20.28 -4.48
C ASN A 694 20.41 21.49 -4.94
N GLU A 695 21.24 21.34 -5.98
CA GLU A 695 21.99 22.43 -6.57
C GLU A 695 21.06 23.54 -7.08
N LEU A 696 19.98 23.18 -7.76
CA LEU A 696 18.97 24.12 -8.24
C LEU A 696 18.27 24.86 -7.09
N SER A 697 17.97 24.16 -6.00
CA SER A 697 17.38 24.76 -4.78
C SER A 697 18.31 25.81 -4.19
N VAL A 698 19.60 25.49 -4.03
CA VAL A 698 20.63 26.42 -3.54
C VAL A 698 20.77 27.64 -4.46
N LYS A 699 20.77 27.43 -5.78
CA LYS A 699 20.82 28.54 -6.75
C LYS A 699 19.60 29.44 -6.66
N THR A 700 18.41 28.86 -6.50
CA THR A 700 17.15 29.61 -6.35
C THR A 700 17.12 30.40 -5.05
N ALA A 701 17.62 29.82 -3.94
CA ALA A 701 17.78 30.53 -2.66
C ALA A 701 18.70 31.75 -2.82
N LYS A 702 19.84 31.59 -3.50
CA LYS A 702 20.77 32.68 -3.80
C LYS A 702 20.12 33.78 -4.64
N SER A 703 19.41 33.41 -5.71
CA SER A 703 18.69 34.39 -6.53
C SER A 703 17.60 35.13 -5.75
N ASN A 704 16.85 34.46 -4.86
CA ASN A 704 15.88 35.13 -3.98
C ASN A 704 16.55 36.15 -3.06
N HIS A 705 17.71 35.82 -2.50
CA HIS A 705 18.48 36.75 -1.68
C HIS A 705 18.94 37.98 -2.49
N GLU A 706 19.43 37.76 -3.72
CA GLU A 706 19.81 38.86 -4.61
C GLU A 706 18.61 39.76 -4.97
N PHE A 707 17.45 39.17 -5.27
CA PHE A 707 16.22 39.92 -5.50
C PHE A 707 15.80 40.74 -4.28
N PHE A 708 15.84 40.16 -3.08
CA PHE A 708 15.55 40.87 -1.84
C PHE A 708 16.47 42.08 -1.63
N MET A 709 17.76 41.93 -1.92
CA MET A 709 18.72 43.03 -1.82
C MET A 709 18.41 44.15 -2.83
N VAL A 710 17.94 43.81 -4.04
CA VAL A 710 17.52 44.78 -5.05
C VAL A 710 16.23 45.49 -4.63
N THR A 711 15.21 44.76 -4.19
CA THR A 711 13.92 45.35 -3.79
C THR A 711 14.06 46.21 -2.53
N SER A 712 14.89 45.79 -1.58
CA SER A 712 15.22 46.58 -0.38
C SER A 712 15.89 47.91 -0.73
N LYS A 713 16.91 47.90 -1.61
CA LYS A 713 17.55 49.15 -2.09
C LYS A 713 16.59 50.03 -2.88
N LEU A 714 15.70 49.42 -3.67
CA LEU A 714 14.69 50.13 -4.43
C LEU A 714 13.66 50.79 -3.49
N SER A 715 13.20 50.07 -2.48
CA SER A 715 12.32 50.56 -1.41
C SER A 715 12.95 51.73 -0.66
N GLU A 716 14.23 51.62 -0.27
CA GLU A 716 14.97 52.72 0.38
C GLU A 716 15.08 53.96 -0.52
N SER A 717 15.36 53.75 -1.81
CA SER A 717 15.47 54.84 -2.79
C SER A 717 14.13 55.53 -3.04
N PHE A 718 13.05 54.75 -3.12
CA PHE A 718 11.69 55.28 -3.27
C PHE A 718 11.20 55.98 -1.99
N ASN A 719 11.55 55.49 -0.81
CA ASN A 719 11.27 56.19 0.45
C ASN A 719 11.98 57.55 0.51
N LYS A 720 13.25 57.63 0.07
CA LYS A 720 13.97 58.91 -0.06
C LYS A 720 13.31 59.83 -1.08
N PHE A 721 12.88 59.29 -2.23
CA PHE A 721 12.15 60.04 -3.26
C PHE A 721 10.80 60.57 -2.74
N GLN A 722 10.01 59.74 -2.08
CA GLN A 722 8.73 60.12 -1.48
C GLN A 722 8.90 61.18 -0.40
N SER A 723 9.97 61.10 0.41
CA SER A 723 10.34 62.12 1.41
C SER A 723 10.70 63.47 0.75
N LEU A 724 11.44 63.46 -0.36
CA LEU A 724 11.73 64.66 -1.15
C LEU A 724 10.44 65.25 -1.76
N MET A 725 9.57 64.40 -2.29
CA MET A 725 8.27 64.79 -2.86
C MET A 725 7.32 65.36 -1.81
N SER A 726 7.33 64.82 -0.58
CA SER A 726 6.57 65.34 0.56
C SER A 726 6.99 66.76 0.97
N GLY A 727 8.15 67.25 0.52
CA GLY A 727 8.56 68.64 0.70
C GLY A 727 7.74 69.64 -0.12
N PHE A 728 7.04 69.19 -1.16
CA PHE A 728 6.15 70.01 -1.98
C PHE A 728 4.72 69.89 -1.46
N ILE A 729 4.09 71.03 -1.17
CA ILE A 729 2.68 71.08 -0.77
C ILE A 729 1.87 71.39 -2.01
N THR A 730 1.12 70.41 -2.46
CA THR A 730 0.23 70.42 -3.63
C THR A 730 -1.22 70.58 -3.19
N ASN A 731 -2.13 70.82 -4.11
CA ASN A 731 -3.57 70.83 -3.77
C ASN A 731 -4.09 69.46 -3.26
N VAL A 732 -3.33 68.38 -3.46
CA VAL A 732 -3.66 67.03 -2.97
C VAL A 732 -3.43 66.88 -1.46
N ASP A 733 -2.68 67.78 -0.83
CA ASP A 733 -2.28 67.68 0.60
C ASP A 733 -3.28 68.29 1.59
N ASN A 734 -4.37 68.93 1.14
CA ASN A 734 -5.26 69.74 1.98
C ASN A 734 -6.56 69.04 2.43
N VAL A 735 -6.57 67.70 2.48
CA VAL A 735 -7.77 66.90 2.81
C VAL A 735 -7.82 66.46 4.29
N GLU A 736 -6.90 66.91 5.14
CA GLU A 736 -6.92 66.56 6.57
C GLU A 736 -6.71 67.80 7.45
N GLU A 737 -7.80 68.39 7.99
CA GLU A 737 -7.90 68.80 9.40
C GLU A 737 -9.18 69.62 9.71
N LYS A 738 -9.89 69.16 10.76
CA LYS A 738 -10.92 69.79 11.62
C LYS A 738 -12.38 69.35 11.42
N SER A 739 -12.86 68.52 12.34
CA SER A 739 -13.59 68.98 13.54
C SER A 739 -13.94 67.80 14.45
N ASP A 740 -13.38 67.86 15.66
CA ASP A 740 -13.52 66.94 16.80
C ASP A 740 -14.91 66.96 17.48
N ASP A 741 -15.05 66.01 18.42
CA ASP A 741 -15.96 65.94 19.57
C ASP A 741 -17.37 65.37 19.39
N ILE A 742 -17.46 64.02 19.49
CA ILE A 742 -18.33 63.38 20.49
C ILE A 742 -17.52 62.33 21.25
N ILE A 743 -17.18 62.71 22.49
CA ILE A 743 -16.76 61.86 23.61
C ILE A 743 -17.99 61.05 24.07
N LEU A 744 -17.89 59.73 24.22
CA LEU A 744 -18.06 58.99 25.49
C LEU A 744 -18.20 57.47 25.28
N ASN A 745 -17.46 56.75 26.13
CA ASN A 745 -17.60 55.36 26.58
C ASN A 745 -17.25 54.22 25.62
N LEU A 746 -15.98 53.79 25.71
CA LEU A 746 -15.70 52.37 25.95
C LEU A 746 -14.73 52.25 27.12
N ASP A 747 -15.05 51.28 27.96
CA ASP A 747 -14.43 50.96 29.23
C ASP A 747 -12.91 50.79 29.13
N THR A 748 -12.26 51.33 30.16
CA THR A 748 -10.94 50.95 30.60
C THR A 748 -10.96 49.49 31.09
N GLU A 749 -10.34 48.58 30.34
CA GLU A 749 -9.56 47.52 30.97
C GLU A 749 -8.10 47.74 30.57
N GLU A 750 -7.34 48.24 31.55
CA GLU A 750 -5.89 48.25 31.56
C GLU A 750 -5.38 46.84 31.24
N PHE A 751 -4.61 46.69 30.17
CA PHE A 751 -3.51 45.74 30.18
C PHE A 751 -2.22 46.45 29.78
N ASP A 752 -1.35 46.45 30.78
CA ASP A 752 -0.07 47.11 30.93
C ASP A 752 0.88 46.80 29.77
N THR A 753 1.34 47.84 29.08
CA THR A 753 2.59 47.81 28.33
C THR A 753 3.73 47.96 29.33
N ASN A 754 4.05 46.89 30.06
CA ASN A 754 5.33 46.68 30.74
C ASN A 754 5.54 45.17 30.92
N ASP A 755 6.03 44.52 29.87
CA ASP A 755 6.98 43.41 29.98
C ASP A 755 7.43 43.00 28.57
N ILE A 756 8.23 43.85 27.94
CA ILE A 756 9.35 43.30 27.17
C ILE A 756 10.34 42.85 28.24
N ASP A 757 10.25 41.59 28.64
CA ASP A 757 11.24 40.99 29.53
C ASP A 757 12.54 40.82 28.74
N ILE A 758 13.36 41.87 28.75
CA ILE A 758 14.72 41.89 28.19
C ILE A 758 15.57 40.76 28.80
N ASN A 759 15.15 40.15 29.93
CA ASN A 759 15.82 38.98 30.49
C ASN A 759 15.60 37.68 29.68
N LYS A 760 14.53 37.55 28.87
CA LYS A 760 14.32 36.35 28.02
C LYS A 760 15.15 36.33 26.74
N ILE A 761 15.56 37.51 26.25
CA ILE A 761 16.51 37.61 25.14
C ILE A 761 17.94 37.37 25.67
N ASN A 762 18.26 37.89 26.86
CA ASN A 762 19.53 37.60 27.55
C ASN A 762 19.64 36.13 28.05
N GLU A 763 18.55 35.42 28.31
CA GLU A 763 18.57 33.96 28.61
C GLU A 763 18.87 33.12 27.37
N THR A 764 18.59 33.62 26.16
CA THR A 764 18.85 32.91 24.90
C THR A 764 20.27 33.18 24.40
N GLU A 765 20.79 34.42 24.57
CA GLU A 765 22.21 34.73 24.34
C GLU A 765 23.13 34.06 25.37
N ASN A 766 22.77 34.02 26.67
CA ASN A 766 23.57 33.29 27.67
C ASN A 766 23.51 31.76 27.48
N LYS A 767 22.45 31.19 26.87
CA LYS A 767 22.41 29.77 26.52
C LYS A 767 23.35 29.41 25.38
N ILE A 768 23.45 30.28 24.38
CA ILE A 768 24.37 30.12 23.25
C ILE A 768 25.82 30.32 23.70
N ASP A 769 26.11 31.28 24.58
CA ASP A 769 27.46 31.47 25.15
C ASP A 769 27.86 30.36 26.14
N VAL A 770 26.91 29.70 26.81
CA VAL A 770 27.16 28.50 27.63
C VAL A 770 27.36 27.26 26.77
N GLU A 771 26.57 27.06 25.70
CA GLU A 771 26.77 25.96 24.73
C GLU A 771 28.06 26.11 23.92
N ILE A 772 28.49 27.34 23.58
CA ILE A 772 29.78 27.62 22.95
C ILE A 772 30.94 27.36 23.93
N LYS A 773 30.78 27.69 25.23
CA LYS A 773 31.77 27.32 26.26
C LYS A 773 31.84 25.82 26.53
N GLU A 774 30.72 25.10 26.48
CA GLU A 774 30.67 23.64 26.58
C GLU A 774 31.31 22.98 25.35
N LEU A 775 31.13 23.55 24.15
CA LEU A 775 31.82 23.13 22.92
C LEU A 775 33.33 23.45 22.95
N GLU A 776 33.75 24.58 23.53
CA GLU A 776 35.17 24.92 23.74
C GLU A 776 35.83 24.06 24.85
N GLU A 777 35.09 23.65 25.89
CA GLU A 777 35.55 22.66 26.90
C GLU A 777 35.59 21.22 26.35
N GLU A 778 34.67 20.83 25.45
CA GLU A 778 34.73 19.54 24.74
C GLU A 778 35.88 19.50 23.72
N LEU A 779 36.20 20.62 23.07
CA LEU A 779 37.38 20.78 22.20
C LEU A 779 38.70 20.83 22.98
N SER A 780 38.71 21.30 24.24
CA SER A 780 39.91 21.29 25.09
C SER A 780 40.18 19.93 25.75
N ASN A 781 39.16 19.08 25.94
CA ASN A 781 39.30 17.75 26.57
C ASN A 781 39.64 16.60 25.60
N THR A 782 39.82 16.89 24.31
CA THR A 782 40.34 15.93 23.33
C THR A 782 41.80 16.18 22.92
N GLU A 783 42.58 16.83 23.78
CA GLU A 783 44.06 16.84 23.74
C GLU A 783 44.70 15.65 24.51
N GLN A 784 44.09 14.46 24.52
CA GLN A 784 44.71 13.29 25.17
C GLN A 784 44.78 11.98 24.38
N ASN A 785 44.51 11.98 23.08
CA ASN A 785 44.87 10.84 22.24
C ASN A 785 45.46 11.33 20.92
N GLY A 786 46.74 11.69 21.00
CA GLY A 786 47.50 12.14 19.83
C GLY A 786 47.50 11.11 18.70
N PHE A 787 47.31 11.59 17.48
CA PHE A 787 48.21 11.33 16.35
C PHE A 787 47.96 12.34 15.21
N SER A 788 49.01 13.15 15.01
CA SER A 788 49.51 13.89 13.85
C SER A 788 48.57 14.45 12.76
N LYS A 789 48.51 15.79 12.74
CA LYS A 789 48.31 16.68 11.60
C LYS A 789 49.47 16.54 10.61
N GLU A 790 49.32 15.81 9.50
CA GLU A 790 50.20 16.06 8.33
C GLU A 790 49.66 15.56 6.97
N ASP A 791 48.66 14.67 6.90
CA ASP A 791 48.24 14.10 5.60
C ASP A 791 46.88 14.54 5.03
N LYS A 792 46.09 15.38 5.71
CA LYS A 792 44.79 15.87 5.16
C LYS A 792 44.77 17.33 4.71
N VAL A 793 45.87 18.07 4.91
CA VAL A 793 46.02 19.45 4.43
C VAL A 793 46.48 19.49 2.95
N LEU A 794 46.96 18.37 2.40
CA LEU A 794 47.48 18.31 1.02
C LEU A 794 46.45 17.88 -0.04
N GLU A 795 45.28 17.36 0.35
CA GLU A 795 44.27 16.91 -0.62
C GLU A 795 43.15 17.94 -0.84
N ILE A 796 42.87 18.78 0.15
CA ILE A 796 41.85 19.86 0.03
C ILE A 796 42.39 21.09 -0.73
N LEU A 797 43.72 21.24 -0.85
CA LEU A 797 44.35 22.36 -1.58
C LEU A 797 44.63 22.09 -3.07
N LYS A 798 44.12 20.99 -3.65
CA LYS A 798 44.50 20.56 -5.02
C LYS A 798 43.42 20.51 -6.10
N GLU A 799 42.16 20.84 -5.84
CA GLU A 799 41.14 20.89 -6.92
C GLU A 799 40.42 22.23 -7.13
N ASP A 800 40.64 23.25 -6.30
CA ASP A 800 40.03 24.57 -6.51
C ASP A 800 40.78 25.47 -7.53
N PHE A 801 41.79 24.94 -8.23
CA PHE A 801 42.61 25.70 -9.20
C PHE A 801 42.67 25.10 -10.61
N LYS A 802 41.55 24.59 -11.14
CA LYS A 802 41.43 24.28 -12.58
C LYS A 802 40.02 24.53 -13.15
N ASN A 803 39.63 25.78 -13.37
CA ASN A 803 38.93 26.15 -14.62
C ASN A 803 38.92 27.68 -14.86
N PRO A 804 39.21 28.18 -16.09
CA PRO A 804 39.45 29.58 -16.37
C PRO A 804 38.28 30.25 -17.13
N ASP A 805 37.17 30.56 -16.46
CA ASP A 805 36.10 31.41 -17.01
C ASP A 805 35.57 32.44 -15.99
N MET A 806 36.52 33.08 -15.29
CA MET A 806 36.31 34.42 -14.70
C MET A 806 36.66 35.47 -15.76
N PHE A 807 35.71 35.81 -16.64
CA PHE A 807 35.55 37.11 -17.31
C PHE A 807 34.32 37.04 -18.23
N TYR A 808 33.12 37.31 -17.71
CA TYR A 808 32.09 38.20 -18.26
C TYR A 808 30.83 38.21 -17.39
#